data_AF-A0A652YTL4-F1
#
_entry.id   AF-A0A652YTL4-F1
#
_cell.length_a   1.000
_cell.length_b   1.000
_cell.length_c   1.000
_cell.angle_alpha   90.00
_cell.angle_beta   90.00
_cell.angle_gamma   90.00
#
_symmetry.space_group_name_H-M   'P 1'
#
loop_
_entity.id
_entity.type
_entity.pdbx_description
1 polymer ?
#
loop_
_entity_poly.entity_id
_entity_poly.type
_entity_poly.pdbx_seq_one_letter_code
_entity_poly.pdbx_strand_id
1 'polypeptide(L)'
;MLRSVTRSRGRLGAVAALLTASLLSAIGVVATTGVSSATPVAPGTTVYQLANGCYALQGAGGAFVNRDGSGYRSGGTTVDDAESFRLHAAQLGRFMFYGTDGSMLAHDGAGGVVATPIATPSTDWTVMSSGEKFVLTATTNGRTLVSHDSTLSLAEPGGAPDAASFALIPRTGCADFPEAEVNATGTPSEIGPGGEVTGFIDTHVHMNASEFMGGNLHCGKPFDPQGVTAALVDCPDHQPNGMPALLENVLSFGDPFATHDTTGWPTFPDWPAHDSLTHEQTYYTWVERAWRGGLRIFTNLLVANRVLCELYPTKRNPCDEMKTIRIQAKQTREIQDYVDAQYGGPGRGWFRIVSSPAEARQVAADGKLAVTLGIEVSEPFGCTLRNDVPQCTTEDIDRGLDELYDLGVRQMIVTHKFDNALGGTRFDGGITGVAVNIGNYLGTGEFWQSEPCTGVAEDNELPTKVDGAQNLLAVLPPGVTLPVYPAGAQCNSRGLSALGEHTIRGLMERGMIIDIDHMSVKAADATLGILETAQYSGVVSSHSWSDESFYRRIYALGGFVALYAGTLDASDGKHGETGFIDQWREAREMRSENYYFGFGYGADTNGFGPQAAPRSDADANPLQYPYTAFDGTVMDKQRAGDRVFDVNVDGVAQYGMIPDWIADMRIAAGPDGDQIIDDMSRGAEAYLQMWERARK
;
A
#
# COMPACT_ATOMS: atom_id res chain seq x y z
N MET A 1 44.89 22.14 43.27
CA MET A 1 45.92 22.11 44.33
C MET A 1 46.81 20.89 44.13
N LEU A 2 48.13 21.12 44.03
CA LEU A 2 49.32 20.28 44.30
C LEU A 2 49.24 18.74 44.12
N ARG A 3 50.02 18.16 43.17
CA ARG A 3 51.37 17.53 43.33
C ARG A 3 51.35 16.20 44.12
N SER A 4 52.15 15.15 43.89
CA SER A 4 53.05 14.67 42.82
C SER A 4 53.70 13.36 43.31
N VAL A 5 53.69 12.29 42.49
CA VAL A 5 54.89 11.57 41.97
C VAL A 5 55.72 10.60 42.86
N THR A 6 56.27 9.58 42.16
CA THR A 6 57.47 8.70 42.35
C THR A 6 57.42 7.47 43.28
N ARG A 7 58.13 6.34 43.05
CA ARG A 7 58.70 5.62 41.88
C ARG A 7 59.43 4.36 42.42
N SER A 8 59.26 3.23 41.73
CA SER A 8 60.34 2.33 41.24
C SER A 8 60.99 1.20 42.08
N ARG A 9 61.27 0.11 41.32
CA ARG A 9 62.37 -0.90 41.37
C ARG A 9 62.25 -2.03 42.40
N GLY A 10 62.47 -3.31 42.10
CA GLY A 10 62.91 -4.10 40.93
C GLY A 10 62.96 -5.59 41.41
N ARG A 11 63.45 -6.64 40.74
CA ARG A 11 63.91 -6.99 39.38
C ARG A 11 64.24 -8.51 39.46
N LEU A 12 64.22 -9.24 38.33
CA LEU A 12 64.76 -10.61 38.06
C LEU A 12 63.94 -11.84 38.58
N GLY A 13 63.66 -12.89 37.79
CA GLY A 13 63.96 -13.17 36.38
C GLY A 13 63.49 -14.56 35.89
N ALA A 14 63.30 -14.66 34.56
CA ALA A 14 63.56 -15.81 33.65
C ALA A 14 62.75 -17.14 33.86
N VAL A 15 62.26 -17.92 32.89
CA VAL A 15 62.24 -18.02 31.40
C VAL A 15 61.10 -18.98 31.03
N ALA A 16 60.31 -18.70 29.98
CA ALA A 16 59.97 -19.61 28.86
C ALA A 16 58.84 -19.02 28.00
N ALA A 17 59.07 -18.99 26.68
CA ALA A 17 58.33 -18.24 25.68
C ALA A 17 57.60 -19.16 24.69
N LEU A 18 56.47 -18.70 24.16
CA LEU A 18 55.85 -19.04 22.86
C LEU A 18 54.94 -17.83 22.53
N LEU A 19 55.46 -16.80 21.84
CA LEU A 19 55.42 -16.58 20.38
C LEU A 19 54.03 -16.27 19.81
N THR A 20 53.65 -14.99 19.83
CA THR A 20 52.93 -14.30 18.73
C THR A 20 53.38 -12.84 18.73
N ALA A 21 54.17 -12.46 17.73
CA ALA A 21 54.58 -11.08 17.50
C ALA A 21 54.04 -10.61 16.15
N SER A 22 53.25 -9.55 16.20
CA SER A 22 52.99 -8.62 15.11
C SER A 22 54.27 -7.86 14.79
N LEU A 23 54.60 -7.63 13.51
CA LEU A 23 55.09 -6.35 13.02
C LEU A 23 55.24 -6.31 11.49
N LEU A 24 54.92 -5.12 10.99
CA LEU A 24 54.99 -4.62 9.62
C LEU A 24 56.20 -5.09 8.81
N SER A 25 55.98 -5.32 7.52
CA SER A 25 56.97 -5.08 6.48
C SER A 25 56.29 -4.74 5.17
N ALA A 26 56.85 -3.73 4.50
CA ALA A 26 56.45 -3.18 3.23
C ALA A 26 56.24 -4.25 2.15
N ILE A 27 55.18 -4.13 1.36
CA ILE A 27 55.03 -4.83 0.08
C ILE A 27 55.05 -3.77 -1.00
N GLY A 28 56.06 -3.88 -1.85
CA GLY A 28 56.24 -3.04 -3.02
C GLY A 28 55.07 -3.16 -3.98
N VAL A 29 54.73 -2.03 -4.58
CA VAL A 29 53.91 -1.95 -5.78
C VAL A 29 54.60 -2.76 -6.87
N VAL A 30 54.10 -3.96 -7.14
CA VAL A 30 54.25 -4.62 -8.43
C VAL A 30 52.94 -4.38 -9.15
N ALA A 31 52.97 -3.48 -10.14
CA ALA A 31 51.90 -3.36 -11.11
C ALA A 31 51.88 -4.64 -11.95
N THR A 32 51.05 -5.61 -11.55
CA THR A 32 50.61 -6.66 -12.45
C THR A 32 49.35 -6.18 -13.14
N THR A 33 49.49 -5.78 -14.40
CA THR A 33 48.38 -5.70 -15.36
C THR A 33 47.82 -7.11 -15.54
N GLY A 34 46.93 -7.52 -14.64
CA GLY A 34 46.14 -8.73 -14.76
C GLY A 34 44.74 -8.34 -15.19
N VAL A 35 44.43 -8.56 -16.47
CA VAL A 35 43.04 -8.54 -16.96
C VAL A 35 42.31 -9.67 -16.22
N SER A 36 41.53 -9.33 -15.20
CA SER A 36 40.59 -10.27 -14.59
C SER A 36 39.56 -10.62 -15.65
N SER A 37 39.63 -11.84 -16.16
CA SER A 37 38.54 -12.43 -16.93
C SER A 37 37.38 -12.62 -15.96
N ALA A 38 36.44 -11.68 -15.97
CA ALA A 38 35.18 -11.81 -15.25
C ALA A 38 34.48 -13.08 -15.75
N THR A 39 34.36 -14.07 -14.87
CA THR A 39 33.69 -15.33 -15.18
C THR A 39 32.18 -15.11 -15.30
N PRO A 40 31.48 -15.75 -16.25
CA PRO A 40 30.03 -15.73 -16.34
C PRO A 40 29.34 -16.13 -15.03
N VAL A 41 28.08 -15.71 -14.86
CA VAL A 41 27.22 -16.14 -13.75
C VAL A 41 27.16 -17.68 -13.69
N ALA A 42 27.46 -18.25 -12.53
CA ALA A 42 27.61 -19.70 -12.36
C ALA A 42 26.32 -20.49 -12.63
N PRO A 43 26.39 -21.72 -13.16
CA PRO A 43 25.23 -22.57 -13.36
C PRO A 43 24.67 -23.00 -12.00
N GLY A 44 23.42 -22.61 -11.71
CA GLY A 44 22.73 -22.87 -10.44
C GLY A 44 22.13 -21.62 -9.78
N THR A 45 22.55 -20.43 -10.21
CA THR A 45 21.91 -19.15 -9.87
C THR A 45 20.57 -19.06 -10.61
N THR A 46 19.46 -18.94 -9.86
CA THR A 46 18.15 -18.71 -10.47
C THR A 46 18.14 -17.35 -11.18
N VAL A 47 17.43 -17.20 -12.30
CA VAL A 47 17.37 -15.93 -13.05
C VAL A 47 16.99 -14.72 -12.18
N TYR A 48 16.22 -14.94 -11.11
CA TYR A 48 15.82 -13.90 -10.16
C TYR A 48 16.99 -13.23 -9.42
N GLN A 49 18.13 -13.91 -9.23
CA GLN A 49 19.31 -13.35 -8.57
C GLN A 49 20.04 -12.31 -9.45
N LEU A 50 19.64 -12.16 -10.71
CA LEU A 50 20.13 -11.09 -11.58
C LEU A 50 19.56 -9.71 -11.20
N ALA A 51 18.46 -9.67 -10.44
CA ALA A 51 17.78 -8.44 -10.06
C ALA A 51 18.73 -7.42 -9.45
N ASN A 52 18.70 -6.21 -10.03
CA ASN A 52 19.47 -5.05 -9.64
C ASN A 52 21.01 -5.25 -9.70
N GLY A 53 21.49 -6.36 -10.28
CA GLY A 53 22.91 -6.59 -10.52
C GLY A 53 23.42 -5.85 -11.75
N CYS A 54 24.74 -5.75 -11.87
CA CYS A 54 25.44 -5.01 -12.93
C CYS A 54 26.16 -6.00 -13.86
N TYR A 55 25.82 -5.98 -15.16
CA TYR A 55 26.29 -6.97 -16.12
C TYR A 55 26.57 -6.38 -17.51
N ALA A 56 27.53 -6.97 -18.22
CA ALA A 56 27.69 -6.81 -19.65
C ALA A 56 27.09 -8.03 -20.38
N LEU A 57 26.51 -7.81 -21.56
CA LEU A 57 25.94 -8.89 -22.39
C LEU A 57 26.94 -9.31 -23.45
N GLN A 58 27.27 -10.60 -23.50
CA GLN A 58 28.12 -11.20 -24.53
C GLN A 58 27.30 -12.19 -25.36
N GLY A 59 27.18 -11.97 -26.67
CA GLY A 59 26.53 -12.92 -27.57
C GLY A 59 27.34 -14.21 -27.73
N ALA A 60 26.73 -15.29 -28.22
CA ALA A 60 27.37 -16.60 -28.37
C ALA A 60 28.67 -16.58 -29.23
N GLY A 61 28.78 -15.62 -30.16
CA GLY A 61 29.99 -15.39 -30.96
C GLY A 61 31.13 -14.68 -30.23
N GLY A 62 30.98 -14.35 -28.93
CA GLY A 62 31.97 -13.67 -28.10
C GLY A 62 31.96 -12.14 -28.18
N ALA A 63 31.16 -11.57 -29.09
CA ALA A 63 30.99 -10.13 -29.22
C ALA A 63 30.11 -9.56 -28.09
N PHE A 64 30.43 -8.35 -27.62
CA PHE A 64 29.70 -7.69 -26.54
C PHE A 64 28.62 -6.74 -27.07
N VAL A 65 27.57 -6.53 -26.28
CA VAL A 65 26.60 -5.46 -26.54
C VAL A 65 27.21 -4.14 -26.09
N ASN A 66 27.24 -3.15 -27.00
CA ASN A 66 27.75 -1.82 -26.70
C ASN A 66 26.82 -0.77 -27.30
N ARG A 67 26.81 0.42 -26.72
CA ARG A 67 26.06 1.57 -27.23
C ARG A 67 26.57 1.98 -28.62
N ASP A 68 25.65 2.24 -29.55
CA ASP A 68 25.96 2.74 -30.90
C ASP A 68 24.92 3.76 -31.36
N GLY A 69 25.27 5.05 -31.24
CA GLY A 69 24.35 6.15 -31.53
C GLY A 69 23.04 6.03 -30.75
N SER A 70 21.92 5.94 -31.47
CA SER A 70 20.56 5.82 -30.91
C SER A 70 20.14 4.38 -30.57
N GLY A 71 21.04 3.39 -30.71
CA GLY A 71 20.72 2.00 -30.48
C GLY A 71 21.86 1.22 -29.85
N TYR A 72 21.80 -0.10 -30.00
CA TYR A 72 22.85 -1.00 -29.53
C TYR A 72 23.32 -1.87 -30.68
N ARG A 73 24.61 -2.19 -30.69
CA ARG A 73 25.18 -3.16 -31.62
C ARG A 73 25.92 -4.26 -30.88
N SER A 74 26.09 -5.38 -31.55
CA SER A 74 27.02 -6.41 -31.08
C SER A 74 28.41 -6.11 -31.65
N GLY A 75 29.45 -6.06 -30.84
CA GLY A 75 30.80 -5.75 -31.30
C GLY A 75 31.80 -5.68 -30.16
N GLY A 76 33.07 -5.43 -30.50
CA GLY A 76 34.15 -5.55 -29.51
C GLY A 76 34.41 -7.01 -29.13
N THR A 77 35.59 -7.28 -28.59
CA THR A 77 35.97 -8.64 -28.13
C THR A 77 36.45 -8.64 -26.69
N THR A 78 36.54 -7.47 -26.07
CA THR A 78 36.91 -7.29 -24.68
C THR A 78 35.71 -6.76 -23.91
N VAL A 79 35.66 -7.10 -22.63
CA VAL A 79 34.59 -6.62 -21.73
C VAL A 79 34.66 -5.09 -21.54
N ASP A 80 35.85 -4.49 -21.70
CA ASP A 80 36.04 -3.04 -21.52
C ASP A 80 35.29 -2.20 -22.56
N ASP A 81 35.02 -2.76 -23.75
CA ASP A 81 34.24 -2.10 -24.80
C ASP A 81 32.72 -2.15 -24.50
N ALA A 82 32.29 -3.08 -23.62
CA ALA A 82 30.89 -3.41 -23.35
C ALA A 82 30.13 -2.35 -22.57
N GLU A 83 28.87 -2.13 -22.96
CA GLU A 83 27.92 -1.40 -22.14
C GLU A 83 27.69 -2.17 -20.84
N SER A 84 27.65 -1.44 -19.72
CA SER A 84 27.32 -2.00 -18.43
C SER A 84 25.86 -1.72 -18.12
N PHE A 85 25.06 -2.78 -18.00
CA PHE A 85 23.64 -2.69 -17.72
C PHE A 85 23.35 -3.06 -16.27
N ARG A 86 22.62 -2.20 -15.56
CA ARG A 86 21.85 -2.64 -14.39
C ARG A 86 20.63 -3.41 -14.89
N LEU A 87 20.47 -4.64 -14.42
CA LEU A 87 19.27 -5.44 -14.69
C LEU A 87 18.22 -5.09 -13.65
N HIS A 88 17.56 -3.95 -13.83
CA HIS A 88 16.47 -3.55 -12.94
C HIS A 88 15.28 -4.50 -13.14
N ALA A 89 14.75 -5.05 -12.04
CA ALA A 89 13.67 -6.02 -12.12
C ALA A 89 12.35 -5.32 -12.45
N ALA A 90 11.77 -5.61 -13.60
CA ALA A 90 10.43 -5.14 -13.97
C ALA A 90 9.34 -6.02 -13.32
N GLN A 91 9.62 -7.32 -13.19
CA GLN A 91 8.81 -8.32 -12.51
C GLN A 91 9.66 -9.59 -12.31
N LEU A 92 9.15 -10.64 -11.66
CA LEU A 92 9.83 -11.92 -11.52
C LEU A 92 10.34 -12.46 -12.87
N GLY A 93 11.67 -12.51 -13.03
CA GLY A 93 12.33 -13.02 -14.24
C GLY A 93 12.25 -12.07 -15.44
N ARG A 94 11.78 -10.83 -15.24
CA ARG A 94 11.68 -9.77 -16.24
C ARG A 94 12.55 -8.60 -15.85
N PHE A 95 13.31 -8.07 -16.80
CA PHE A 95 14.31 -7.04 -16.52
C PHE A 95 14.29 -5.94 -17.58
N MET A 96 14.52 -4.71 -17.11
CA MET A 96 14.97 -3.60 -17.94
C MET A 96 16.49 -3.49 -17.84
N PHE A 97 17.17 -3.42 -18.98
CA PHE A 97 18.63 -3.32 -19.05
C PHE A 97 19.01 -1.85 -19.10
N TYR A 98 19.28 -1.25 -17.94
CA TYR A 98 19.54 0.18 -17.76
C TYR A 98 21.03 0.48 -17.89
N GLY A 99 21.39 1.18 -18.97
CA GLY A 99 22.77 1.51 -19.32
C GLY A 99 23.34 2.66 -18.49
N THR A 100 24.66 2.85 -18.62
CA THR A 100 25.43 3.87 -17.88
C THR A 100 25.04 5.31 -18.18
N ASP A 101 24.46 5.58 -19.37
CA ASP A 101 23.94 6.90 -19.77
C ASP A 101 22.46 7.12 -19.41
N GLY A 102 21.86 6.17 -18.69
CA GLY A 102 20.45 6.18 -18.31
C GLY A 102 19.48 5.72 -19.40
N SER A 103 19.96 5.29 -20.57
CA SER A 103 19.11 4.68 -21.59
C SER A 103 18.99 3.18 -21.39
N MET A 104 17.87 2.61 -21.80
CA MET A 104 17.57 1.18 -21.72
C MET A 104 17.64 0.50 -23.08
N LEU A 105 17.98 -0.79 -23.06
CA LEU A 105 17.80 -1.70 -24.20
C LEU A 105 16.31 -1.86 -24.50
N ALA A 106 15.87 -1.47 -25.69
CA ALA A 106 14.48 -1.60 -26.12
C ALA A 106 14.38 -2.09 -27.56
N HIS A 107 13.18 -2.47 -27.98
CA HIS A 107 12.88 -2.73 -29.39
C HIS A 107 11.99 -1.65 -30.02
N ASP A 108 12.11 -1.48 -31.33
CA ASP A 108 11.28 -0.53 -32.11
C ASP A 108 9.95 -1.12 -32.60
N GLY A 109 9.75 -2.43 -32.43
CA GLY A 109 8.56 -3.15 -32.92
C GLY A 109 8.66 -3.61 -34.39
N ALA A 110 9.57 -3.03 -35.18
CA ALA A 110 9.87 -3.45 -36.55
C ALA A 110 11.04 -4.47 -36.63
N GLY A 111 11.68 -4.77 -35.50
CA GLY A 111 12.74 -5.76 -35.37
C GLY A 111 14.11 -5.17 -35.05
N GLY A 112 14.20 -3.84 -34.98
CA GLY A 112 15.38 -3.12 -34.55
C GLY A 112 15.49 -3.03 -33.02
N VAL A 113 16.73 -2.85 -32.56
CA VAL A 113 17.09 -2.66 -31.16
C VAL A 113 17.57 -1.22 -30.97
N VAL A 114 16.89 -0.50 -30.09
CA VAL A 114 17.08 0.93 -29.87
C VAL A 114 17.42 1.22 -28.41
N ALA A 115 17.95 2.42 -28.17
CA ALA A 115 18.20 2.93 -26.85
C ALA A 115 17.20 4.03 -26.52
N THR A 116 16.57 3.94 -25.35
CA THR A 116 15.59 4.95 -24.89
C THR A 116 15.80 5.28 -23.41
N PRO A 117 15.82 6.55 -23.01
CA PRO A 117 15.83 6.92 -21.60
C PRO A 117 14.44 6.76 -20.93
N ILE A 118 13.39 6.54 -21.72
CA ILE A 118 12.01 6.41 -21.24
C ILE A 118 11.70 4.94 -21.02
N ALA A 119 11.33 4.58 -19.79
CA ALA A 119 10.86 3.24 -19.45
C ALA A 119 9.50 3.02 -20.10
N THR A 120 9.39 2.02 -20.95
CA THR A 120 8.16 1.69 -21.70
C THR A 120 8.02 0.17 -21.79
N PRO A 121 6.86 -0.38 -22.17
CA PRO A 121 6.73 -1.83 -22.34
C PRO A 121 7.77 -2.45 -23.30
N SER A 122 8.36 -1.69 -24.23
CA SER A 122 9.41 -2.21 -25.13
C SER A 122 10.79 -2.36 -24.49
N THR A 123 11.01 -1.82 -23.28
CA THR A 123 12.25 -1.99 -22.49
C THR A 123 12.21 -3.23 -21.60
N ASP A 124 11.08 -3.94 -21.54
CA ASP A 124 10.85 -5.07 -20.64
C ASP A 124 11.09 -6.42 -21.33
N TRP A 125 12.07 -7.16 -20.82
CA TRP A 125 12.52 -8.43 -21.35
C TRP A 125 12.32 -9.54 -20.34
N THR A 126 11.60 -10.60 -20.74
CA THR A 126 11.62 -11.88 -20.02
C THR A 126 12.98 -12.53 -20.25
N VAL A 127 13.67 -12.88 -19.17
CA VAL A 127 14.96 -13.56 -19.22
C VAL A 127 14.77 -14.99 -18.77
N MET A 128 15.26 -15.92 -19.59
CA MET A 128 15.31 -17.35 -19.26
C MET A 128 16.76 -17.83 -19.28
N SER A 129 17.07 -18.85 -18.49
CA SER A 129 18.42 -19.44 -18.43
C SER A 129 18.42 -20.89 -18.91
N SER A 130 19.52 -21.30 -19.56
CA SER A 130 19.85 -22.67 -19.91
C SER A 130 21.34 -22.89 -19.63
N GLY A 131 21.66 -23.43 -18.46
CA GLY A 131 23.04 -23.42 -17.95
C GLY A 131 23.51 -21.99 -17.66
N GLU A 132 24.67 -21.60 -18.19
CA GLU A 132 25.25 -20.24 -18.06
C GLU A 132 24.76 -19.26 -19.15
N LYS A 133 23.85 -19.72 -20.01
CA LYS A 133 23.35 -18.94 -21.16
C LYS A 133 21.96 -18.40 -20.89
N PHE A 134 21.72 -17.19 -21.36
CA PHE A 134 20.49 -16.44 -21.17
C PHE A 134 19.84 -16.12 -22.52
N VAL A 135 18.51 -16.18 -22.55
CA VAL A 135 17.67 -15.77 -23.69
C VAL A 135 16.80 -14.61 -23.22
N LEU A 136 16.81 -13.52 -23.98
CA LEU A 136 16.03 -12.32 -23.71
C LEU A 136 14.86 -12.26 -24.70
N THR A 137 13.64 -12.24 -24.17
CA THR A 137 12.39 -12.23 -24.95
C THR A 137 11.60 -10.97 -24.66
N ALA A 138 11.27 -10.19 -25.68
CA ALA A 138 10.47 -8.98 -25.54
C ALA A 138 9.05 -9.34 -25.05
N THR A 139 8.61 -8.70 -23.97
CA THR A 139 7.30 -9.01 -23.35
C THR A 139 6.10 -8.63 -24.22
N THR A 140 6.23 -7.60 -25.07
CA THR A 140 5.11 -7.07 -25.85
C THR A 140 4.80 -7.87 -27.11
N ASN A 141 5.76 -8.61 -27.66
CA ASN A 141 5.59 -9.34 -28.93
C ASN A 141 6.22 -10.73 -28.96
N GLY A 142 6.87 -11.18 -27.88
CA GLY A 142 7.42 -12.52 -27.76
C GLY A 142 8.67 -12.80 -28.58
N ARG A 143 9.20 -11.85 -29.36
CA ARG A 143 10.42 -12.06 -30.15
C ARG A 143 11.67 -12.05 -29.27
N THR A 144 12.68 -12.81 -29.69
CA THR A 144 13.94 -12.97 -28.95
C THR A 144 15.00 -12.03 -29.48
N LEU A 145 15.77 -11.42 -28.58
CA LEU A 145 16.98 -10.68 -28.94
C LEU A 145 18.00 -11.65 -29.56
N VAL A 146 18.62 -11.25 -30.66
CA VAL A 146 19.67 -12.02 -31.34
C VAL A 146 20.88 -11.15 -31.67
N SER A 147 22.06 -11.75 -31.59
CA SER A 147 23.33 -11.14 -31.95
C SER A 147 23.97 -11.90 -33.11
N HIS A 148 24.14 -11.23 -34.25
CA HIS A 148 24.74 -11.80 -35.46
C HIS A 148 25.38 -10.71 -36.33
N ASP A 149 26.53 -10.97 -36.96
CA ASP A 149 27.23 -10.04 -37.88
C ASP A 149 27.34 -8.59 -37.35
N SER A 150 27.79 -8.45 -36.12
CA SER A 150 27.91 -7.17 -35.41
C SER A 150 26.60 -6.37 -35.23
N THR A 151 25.45 -7.01 -35.43
CA THR A 151 24.12 -6.41 -35.33
C THR A 151 23.35 -7.03 -34.18
N LEU A 152 22.52 -6.21 -33.52
CA LEU A 152 21.48 -6.66 -32.60
C LEU A 152 20.12 -6.47 -33.27
N SER A 153 19.30 -7.50 -33.26
CA SER A 153 17.95 -7.46 -33.83
C SER A 153 17.01 -8.39 -33.06
N LEU A 154 15.74 -8.40 -33.45
CA LEU A 154 14.75 -9.37 -32.98
C LEU A 154 14.50 -10.46 -34.01
N ALA A 155 14.36 -11.69 -33.52
CA ALA A 155 13.92 -12.84 -34.31
C ALA A 155 12.68 -13.49 -33.70
N GLU A 156 11.91 -14.21 -34.52
CA GLU A 156 10.83 -15.05 -34.04
C GLU A 156 11.34 -16.10 -33.04
N PRO A 157 10.53 -16.51 -32.04
CA PRO A 157 10.90 -17.55 -31.09
C PRO A 157 11.48 -18.80 -31.77
N GLY A 158 12.72 -19.17 -31.43
CA GLY A 158 13.40 -20.33 -32.00
C GLY A 158 13.91 -20.16 -33.44
N GLY A 159 13.77 -18.98 -34.05
CA GLY A 159 14.22 -18.71 -35.42
C GLY A 159 15.74 -18.66 -35.59
N ALA A 160 16.49 -18.31 -34.55
CA ALA A 160 17.96 -18.24 -34.57
C ALA A 160 18.55 -18.61 -33.19
N PRO A 161 18.41 -19.87 -32.74
CA PRO A 161 18.73 -20.27 -31.37
C PRO A 161 20.21 -20.05 -31.00
N ASP A 162 21.14 -20.22 -31.95
CA ASP A 162 22.56 -19.99 -31.72
C ASP A 162 22.88 -18.50 -31.51
N ALA A 163 22.17 -17.61 -32.21
CA ALA A 163 22.33 -16.16 -32.11
C ALA A 163 21.53 -15.55 -30.95
N ALA A 164 20.55 -16.27 -30.40
CA ALA A 164 19.68 -15.84 -29.29
C ALA A 164 20.27 -16.12 -27.90
N SER A 165 21.51 -16.58 -27.83
CA SER A 165 22.18 -16.98 -26.60
C SER A 165 23.17 -15.91 -26.13
N PHE A 166 23.01 -15.45 -24.89
CA PHE A 166 23.89 -14.46 -24.25
C PHE A 166 24.53 -15.01 -22.98
N ALA A 167 25.77 -14.62 -22.69
CA ALA A 167 26.36 -14.71 -21.36
C ALA A 167 26.25 -13.35 -20.67
N LEU A 168 25.97 -13.36 -19.36
CA LEU A 168 26.00 -12.17 -18.51
C LEU A 168 27.30 -12.14 -17.74
N ILE A 169 28.13 -11.13 -18.02
CA ILE A 169 29.45 -10.96 -17.42
C ILE A 169 29.34 -9.91 -16.31
N PRO A 170 29.62 -10.24 -15.03
CA PRO A 170 29.52 -9.28 -13.94
C PRO A 170 30.38 -8.03 -14.14
N ARG A 171 29.80 -6.87 -13.80
CA ARG A 171 30.43 -5.55 -13.87
C ARG A 171 30.21 -4.77 -12.57
N THR A 172 30.85 -3.60 -12.49
CA THR A 172 30.68 -2.62 -11.42
C THR A 172 30.45 -1.25 -12.04
N GLY A 173 29.80 -0.33 -11.31
CA GLY A 173 29.63 1.06 -11.77
C GLY A 173 28.48 1.25 -12.77
N CYS A 174 27.49 0.36 -12.79
CA CYS A 174 26.24 0.62 -13.50
C CYS A 174 25.50 1.80 -12.84
N ALA A 175 24.75 2.55 -13.65
CA ALA A 175 23.88 3.59 -13.14
C ALA A 175 22.73 3.00 -12.30
N ASP A 176 22.28 3.75 -11.30
CA ASP A 176 21.09 3.40 -10.52
C ASP A 176 19.84 3.73 -11.33
N PHE A 177 18.89 2.80 -11.35
CA PHE A 177 17.58 3.05 -11.95
C PHE A 177 16.80 4.04 -11.06
N PRO A 178 16.05 5.01 -11.63
CA PRO A 178 15.26 5.95 -10.84
C PRO A 178 14.30 5.24 -9.88
N GLU A 179 14.32 5.60 -8.60
CA GLU A 179 13.45 5.01 -7.58
C GLU A 179 13.27 5.96 -6.40
N ALA A 180 12.12 5.89 -5.73
CA ALA A 180 11.87 6.61 -4.48
C ALA A 180 12.68 5.99 -3.33
N GLU A 181 13.31 6.83 -2.52
CA GLU A 181 14.11 6.38 -1.38
C GLU A 181 13.20 5.92 -0.23
N VAL A 182 13.66 4.91 0.50
CA VAL A 182 12.98 4.38 1.68
C VAL A 182 13.29 5.22 2.93
N ASN A 183 14.46 5.87 2.99
CA ASN A 183 14.91 6.74 4.10
C ASN A 183 14.71 6.14 5.50
N ALA A 184 14.91 4.82 5.62
CA ALA A 184 14.90 4.09 6.87
C ALA A 184 16.14 3.19 6.94
N THR A 185 16.91 3.28 8.04
CA THR A 185 18.14 2.52 8.25
C THR A 185 18.05 1.68 9.51
N GLY A 186 18.25 0.37 9.37
CA GLY A 186 18.11 -0.59 10.46
C GLY A 186 17.54 -1.90 9.94
N THR A 187 17.46 -2.89 10.84
CA THR A 187 16.72 -4.12 10.61
C THR A 187 15.50 -4.08 11.53
N PRO A 188 14.28 -4.23 11.00
CA PRO A 188 13.08 -4.29 11.83
C PRO A 188 13.24 -5.36 12.92
N SER A 189 12.75 -5.10 14.12
CA SER A 189 12.85 -6.07 15.20
C SER A 189 12.10 -7.36 14.87
N GLU A 190 12.69 -8.50 15.26
CA GLU A 190 11.99 -9.78 15.35
C GLU A 190 10.99 -9.76 16.52
N ILE A 191 10.01 -10.66 16.48
CA ILE A 191 8.94 -10.91 17.46
C ILE A 191 9.33 -10.58 18.92
N GLY A 192 8.38 -10.00 19.65
CA GLY A 192 8.54 -9.61 21.05
C GLY A 192 8.71 -10.80 22.01
N PRO A 193 9.01 -10.54 23.30
CA PRO A 193 9.19 -11.58 24.29
C PRO A 193 8.03 -12.58 24.33
N GLY A 194 8.32 -13.89 24.34
CA GLY A 194 7.31 -14.95 24.49
C GLY A 194 6.57 -15.35 23.20
N GLY A 195 6.94 -14.81 22.04
CA GLY A 195 6.31 -15.15 20.76
C GLY A 195 5.21 -14.19 20.29
N GLU A 196 5.02 -13.08 21.02
CA GLU A 196 4.02 -12.05 20.68
C GLU A 196 4.49 -11.14 19.54
N VAL A 197 3.58 -10.81 18.63
CA VAL A 197 3.89 -9.87 17.55
C VAL A 197 3.80 -8.44 18.09
N THR A 198 4.95 -7.81 18.33
CA THR A 198 5.04 -6.39 18.69
C THR A 198 5.25 -5.54 17.44
N GLY A 199 4.34 -4.60 17.22
CA GLY A 199 4.36 -3.62 16.15
C GLY A 199 2.97 -3.11 15.83
N PHE A 200 2.93 -2.16 14.91
CA PHE A 200 1.69 -1.49 14.53
C PHE A 200 0.89 -2.31 13.55
N ILE A 201 -0.42 -2.05 13.53
CA ILE A 201 -1.37 -2.61 12.58
C ILE A 201 -2.18 -1.47 11.97
N ASP A 202 -2.28 -1.51 10.65
CA ASP A 202 -3.27 -0.77 9.88
C ASP A 202 -4.39 -1.73 9.48
N THR A 203 -5.61 -1.51 9.97
CA THR A 203 -6.75 -2.38 9.67
C THR A 203 -7.56 -1.95 8.46
N HIS A 204 -7.22 -0.85 7.81
CA HIS A 204 -8.02 -0.30 6.71
C HIS A 204 -7.17 0.56 5.75
N VAL A 205 -6.89 0.02 4.56
CA VAL A 205 -6.11 0.73 3.51
C VAL A 205 -6.44 0.18 2.13
N HIS A 206 -6.36 1.03 1.09
CA HIS A 206 -6.71 0.67 -0.28
C HIS A 206 -5.51 0.72 -1.22
N MET A 207 -4.56 -0.21 -1.06
CA MET A 207 -3.35 -0.24 -1.88
C MET A 207 -3.65 -0.45 -3.37
N ASN A 208 -4.78 -1.08 -3.70
CA ASN A 208 -5.19 -1.39 -5.07
C ASN A 208 -6.25 -0.42 -5.62
N ALA A 209 -6.37 0.77 -5.04
CA ALA A 209 -7.29 1.81 -5.49
C ALA A 209 -7.06 2.25 -6.95
N SER A 210 -5.87 2.05 -7.52
CA SER A 210 -5.64 2.32 -8.95
C SER A 210 -6.56 1.54 -9.90
N GLU A 211 -7.20 0.45 -9.44
CA GLU A 211 -8.18 -0.33 -10.21
C GLU A 211 -9.64 -0.07 -9.81
N PHE A 212 -9.85 0.72 -8.75
CA PHE A 212 -11.14 1.11 -8.21
C PHE A 212 -11.95 1.96 -9.20
N MET A 213 -13.28 1.90 -9.08
CA MET A 213 -14.25 2.68 -9.87
C MET A 213 -13.95 2.74 -11.38
N GLY A 214 -13.68 1.59 -11.99
CA GLY A 214 -13.37 1.53 -13.42
C GLY A 214 -11.89 1.76 -13.76
N GLY A 215 -11.04 1.99 -12.77
CA GLY A 215 -9.59 2.02 -12.85
C GLY A 215 -8.98 3.31 -13.40
N ASN A 216 -9.79 4.27 -13.86
CA ASN A 216 -9.27 5.53 -14.38
C ASN A 216 -9.53 6.73 -13.46
N LEU A 217 -10.26 6.53 -12.36
CA LEU A 217 -10.56 7.61 -11.42
C LEU A 217 -9.38 7.94 -10.50
N HIS A 218 -8.62 6.93 -10.12
CA HIS A 218 -7.48 7.08 -9.22
C HIS A 218 -6.18 7.08 -10.02
N CYS A 219 -5.35 8.09 -9.78
CA CYS A 219 -4.22 8.49 -10.59
C CYS A 219 -2.91 8.00 -9.98
N GLY A 220 -2.08 7.39 -10.80
CA GLY A 220 -0.90 6.66 -10.34
C GLY A 220 -1.21 5.21 -9.99
N LYS A 221 -0.19 4.49 -9.51
CA LYS A 221 -0.26 3.05 -9.19
C LYS A 221 0.65 2.69 -8.02
N PRO A 222 0.29 1.69 -7.21
CA PRO A 222 1.14 1.20 -6.13
C PRO A 222 2.47 0.59 -6.63
N PHE A 223 2.51 0.16 -7.89
CA PHE A 223 3.71 -0.27 -8.61
C PHE A 223 3.48 -0.19 -10.13
N ASP A 224 4.57 -0.22 -10.91
CA ASP A 224 4.51 -0.43 -12.36
C ASP A 224 5.77 -1.20 -12.81
N PRO A 225 5.69 -2.17 -13.75
CA PRO A 225 6.88 -2.84 -14.27
C PRO A 225 7.92 -1.91 -14.94
N GLN A 226 7.51 -0.71 -15.36
CA GLN A 226 8.40 0.33 -15.86
C GLN A 226 8.98 1.23 -14.75
N GLY A 227 8.70 0.92 -13.48
CA GLY A 227 9.23 1.60 -12.31
C GLY A 227 8.53 2.92 -11.99
N VAL A 228 9.11 3.68 -11.05
CA VAL A 228 8.50 4.89 -10.46
C VAL A 228 8.09 5.94 -11.49
N THR A 229 8.85 6.08 -12.58
CA THR A 229 8.59 7.07 -13.64
C THR A 229 7.28 6.82 -14.40
N ALA A 230 6.78 5.58 -14.36
CA ALA A 230 5.51 5.19 -14.97
C ALA A 230 4.40 4.97 -13.92
N ALA A 231 4.77 4.63 -12.68
CA ALA A 231 3.81 4.41 -11.60
C ALA A 231 3.24 5.71 -11.05
N LEU A 232 4.06 6.75 -10.88
CA LEU A 232 3.68 8.00 -10.21
C LEU A 232 3.48 9.13 -11.23
N VAL A 233 2.50 8.91 -12.09
CA VAL A 233 2.02 9.87 -13.10
C VAL A 233 0.54 10.13 -12.93
N ASP A 234 0.12 11.35 -13.26
CA ASP A 234 -1.27 11.77 -13.12
C ASP A 234 -2.15 11.19 -14.26
N CYS A 235 -3.46 11.22 -14.07
CA CYS A 235 -4.46 10.81 -15.04
C CYS A 235 -4.44 11.71 -16.29
N PRO A 236 -4.61 11.13 -17.49
CA PRO A 236 -4.66 11.92 -18.72
C PRO A 236 -5.78 12.98 -18.77
N ASP A 237 -6.92 12.76 -18.11
CA ASP A 237 -8.04 13.70 -18.07
C ASP A 237 -7.83 14.87 -17.11
N HIS A 238 -6.75 14.88 -16.31
CA HIS A 238 -6.37 16.02 -15.50
C HIS A 238 -5.56 17.05 -16.30
N GLN A 239 -5.01 16.65 -17.46
CA GLN A 239 -4.15 17.52 -18.26
C GLN A 239 -4.93 18.70 -18.89
N PRO A 240 -4.34 19.91 -18.95
CA PRO A 240 -2.95 20.22 -18.63
C PRO A 240 -2.67 20.71 -17.18
N ASN A 241 -3.68 20.90 -16.33
CA ASN A 241 -3.53 21.65 -15.08
C ASN A 241 -4.60 21.33 -14.00
N GLY A 242 -5.11 20.11 -13.98
CA GLY A 242 -6.16 19.67 -13.06
C GLY A 242 -7.55 20.23 -13.35
N MET A 243 -7.69 21.26 -14.19
CA MET A 243 -8.98 21.89 -14.47
C MET A 243 -10.06 20.92 -14.98
N PRO A 244 -9.76 19.92 -15.85
CA PRO A 244 -10.79 18.98 -16.30
C PRO A 244 -11.05 17.83 -15.30
N ALA A 245 -10.30 17.73 -14.20
CA ALA A 245 -10.44 16.76 -13.11
C ALA A 245 -11.67 17.05 -12.23
N LEU A 246 -12.88 17.13 -12.82
CA LEU A 246 -14.07 17.64 -12.16
C LEU A 246 -14.39 16.93 -10.82
N LEU A 247 -14.21 15.61 -10.77
CA LEU A 247 -14.50 14.84 -9.56
C LEU A 247 -13.44 15.07 -8.49
N GLU A 248 -12.16 15.08 -8.83
CA GLU A 248 -11.09 15.49 -7.90
C GLU A 248 -11.31 16.91 -7.39
N ASN A 249 -11.62 17.84 -8.28
CA ASN A 249 -11.79 19.25 -7.93
C ASN A 249 -12.90 19.47 -6.89
N VAL A 250 -13.96 18.66 -6.95
CA VAL A 250 -15.02 18.65 -5.93
C VAL A 250 -14.59 17.90 -4.66
N LEU A 251 -13.95 16.74 -4.79
CA LEU A 251 -13.61 15.88 -3.65
C LEU A 251 -12.46 16.47 -2.81
N SER A 252 -11.34 16.85 -3.45
CA SER A 252 -10.13 17.34 -2.81
C SER A 252 -10.21 18.84 -2.45
N PHE A 253 -10.81 19.67 -3.31
CA PHE A 253 -10.78 21.14 -3.15
C PHE A 253 -12.15 21.78 -2.87
N GLY A 254 -13.25 21.04 -2.99
CA GLY A 254 -14.61 21.59 -2.83
C GLY A 254 -15.03 22.60 -3.90
N ASP A 255 -14.26 22.76 -4.98
CA ASP A 255 -14.53 23.70 -6.07
C ASP A 255 -14.30 23.00 -7.42
N PRO A 256 -15.34 22.76 -8.24
CA PRO A 256 -15.22 22.08 -9.54
C PRO A 256 -14.32 22.80 -10.55
N PHE A 257 -13.95 24.06 -10.32
CA PHE A 257 -13.08 24.86 -11.18
C PHE A 257 -11.66 25.02 -10.62
N ALA A 258 -11.32 24.31 -9.55
CA ALA A 258 -9.97 24.26 -9.01
C ALA A 258 -8.96 23.79 -10.07
N THR A 259 -7.71 24.16 -9.86
CA THR A 259 -6.58 23.75 -10.70
C THR A 259 -5.46 23.33 -9.78
N HIS A 260 -4.67 22.35 -10.20
CA HIS A 260 -3.46 21.91 -9.50
C HIS A 260 -2.41 21.46 -10.53
N ASP A 261 -1.16 21.38 -10.09
CA ASP A 261 -0.05 20.86 -10.87
C ASP A 261 -0.15 19.33 -10.97
N THR A 262 -0.30 18.87 -12.21
CA THR A 262 -0.45 17.45 -12.56
C THR A 262 0.89 16.70 -12.64
N THR A 263 2.00 17.39 -12.39
CA THR A 263 3.34 16.82 -12.49
C THR A 263 3.62 15.91 -11.29
N GLY A 264 3.59 14.60 -11.52
CA GLY A 264 4.06 13.61 -10.55
C GLY A 264 5.59 13.53 -10.47
N TRP A 265 6.14 12.33 -10.64
CA TRP A 265 7.58 12.10 -10.60
C TRP A 265 8.34 12.96 -11.62
N PRO A 266 9.54 13.52 -11.29
CA PRO A 266 10.26 13.41 -10.00
C PRO A 266 10.01 14.57 -9.03
N THR A 267 9.25 15.60 -9.42
CA THR A 267 9.22 16.87 -8.69
C THR A 267 8.07 17.01 -7.72
N PHE A 268 6.92 16.38 -8.00
CA PHE A 268 5.73 16.38 -7.13
C PHE A 268 5.37 17.78 -6.57
N PRO A 269 5.07 18.79 -7.41
CA PRO A 269 4.81 20.14 -6.89
C PRO A 269 3.59 20.18 -5.96
N ASP A 270 2.51 19.50 -6.35
CA ASP A 270 1.21 19.56 -5.66
C ASP A 270 0.74 18.21 -5.09
N TRP A 271 1.01 17.08 -5.75
CA TRP A 271 0.63 15.75 -5.27
C TRP A 271 1.84 14.80 -5.22
N PRO A 272 1.84 13.75 -4.39
CA PRO A 272 0.81 13.42 -3.41
C PRO A 272 0.79 14.42 -2.23
N ALA A 273 -0.39 14.66 -1.67
CA ALA A 273 -0.62 15.57 -0.54
C ALA A 273 -1.68 14.97 0.38
N HIS A 274 -1.68 15.37 1.66
CA HIS A 274 -2.57 14.80 2.68
C HIS A 274 -4.07 14.95 2.33
N ASP A 275 -4.43 15.97 1.56
CA ASP A 275 -5.78 16.30 1.10
C ASP A 275 -6.02 15.94 -0.38
N SER A 276 -5.08 15.27 -1.03
CA SER A 276 -5.26 14.77 -2.40
C SER A 276 -5.94 13.40 -2.39
N LEU A 277 -7.20 13.35 -2.79
CA LEU A 277 -8.02 12.15 -2.63
C LEU A 277 -7.94 11.18 -3.82
N THR A 278 -7.60 11.67 -5.00
CA THR A 278 -7.61 10.89 -6.26
C THR A 278 -6.24 10.43 -6.71
N HIS A 279 -5.17 10.77 -5.99
CA HIS A 279 -3.80 10.42 -6.36
C HIS A 279 -3.24 9.28 -5.51
N GLU A 280 -2.31 8.52 -6.08
CA GLU A 280 -1.67 7.39 -5.42
C GLU A 280 -0.78 7.83 -4.26
N GLN A 281 -1.05 7.25 -3.10
CA GLN A 281 -0.33 7.50 -1.86
C GLN A 281 0.31 6.23 -1.26
N THR A 282 0.18 5.06 -1.89
CA THR A 282 0.65 3.76 -1.37
C THR A 282 1.68 3.06 -2.27
N TYR A 283 2.51 3.82 -3.00
CA TYR A 283 3.63 3.27 -3.76
C TYR A 283 4.49 2.31 -2.92
N TYR A 284 4.96 1.21 -3.51
CA TYR A 284 5.51 0.09 -2.74
C TYR A 284 6.69 0.45 -1.83
N THR A 285 7.55 1.41 -2.19
CA THR A 285 8.66 1.86 -1.33
C THR A 285 8.19 2.71 -0.14
N TRP A 286 7.05 3.37 -0.27
CA TRP A 286 6.40 4.07 0.83
C TRP A 286 5.82 3.07 1.84
N VAL A 287 5.18 2.00 1.36
CA VAL A 287 4.76 0.88 2.22
C VAL A 287 5.96 0.17 2.84
N GLU A 288 7.07 0.03 2.11
CA GLU A 288 8.33 -0.48 2.66
C GLU A 288 8.82 0.37 3.83
N ARG A 289 8.80 1.71 3.69
CA ARG A 289 9.18 2.64 4.77
C ARG A 289 8.29 2.45 6.00
N ALA A 290 6.98 2.28 5.82
CA ALA A 290 6.06 2.02 6.92
C ALA A 290 6.35 0.68 7.65
N TRP A 291 6.59 -0.40 6.89
CA TRP A 291 7.03 -1.69 7.46
C TRP A 291 8.33 -1.56 8.25
N ARG A 292 9.33 -0.88 7.69
CA ARG A 292 10.59 -0.60 8.39
C ARG A 292 10.41 0.28 9.63
N GLY A 293 9.41 1.17 9.62
CA GLY A 293 9.03 2.01 10.74
C GLY A 293 8.19 1.31 11.82
N GLY A 294 7.91 0.01 11.67
CA GLY A 294 7.27 -0.78 12.72
C GLY A 294 5.90 -1.38 12.40
N LEU A 295 5.38 -1.17 11.19
CA LEU A 295 4.16 -1.83 10.73
C LEU A 295 4.39 -3.35 10.57
N ARG A 296 3.46 -4.16 11.07
CA ARG A 296 3.54 -5.63 11.04
C ARG A 296 2.32 -6.29 10.39
N ILE A 297 1.15 -5.67 10.48
CA ILE A 297 -0.07 -6.13 9.82
C ILE A 297 -0.66 -4.98 9.00
N PHE A 298 -0.98 -5.23 7.73
CA PHE A 298 -1.56 -4.30 6.78
C PHE A 298 -2.80 -4.93 6.15
N THR A 299 -3.99 -4.49 6.52
CA THR A 299 -5.25 -5.01 5.98
C THR A 299 -5.65 -4.23 4.74
N ASN A 300 -5.31 -4.78 3.58
CA ASN A 300 -5.68 -4.21 2.30
C ASN A 300 -7.15 -4.52 1.97
N LEU A 301 -8.01 -3.50 2.02
CA LEU A 301 -9.41 -3.61 1.62
C LEU A 301 -9.55 -3.37 0.12
N LEU A 302 -10.02 -4.39 -0.58
CA LEU A 302 -10.34 -4.30 -1.98
C LEU A 302 -11.68 -3.56 -2.12
N VAL A 303 -11.66 -2.42 -2.81
CA VAL A 303 -12.75 -1.42 -2.74
C VAL A 303 -13.49 -1.26 -4.06
N ALA A 304 -14.81 -1.13 -4.03
CA ALA A 304 -15.63 -0.94 -5.23
C ALA A 304 -16.94 -0.19 -4.95
N ASN A 305 -17.38 0.61 -5.94
CA ASN A 305 -18.69 1.25 -5.94
C ASN A 305 -19.23 1.28 -7.37
N ARG A 306 -20.29 0.51 -7.64
CA ARG A 306 -20.85 0.39 -8.99
C ARG A 306 -21.38 1.72 -9.53
N VAL A 307 -22.17 2.45 -8.73
CA VAL A 307 -22.85 3.67 -9.20
C VAL A 307 -21.84 4.77 -9.52
N LEU A 308 -20.85 4.97 -8.66
CA LEU A 308 -19.83 5.99 -8.90
C LEU A 308 -18.96 5.63 -10.12
N CYS A 309 -18.66 4.35 -10.33
CA CYS A 309 -18.02 3.87 -11.56
C CYS A 309 -18.87 4.10 -12.82
N GLU A 310 -20.18 3.88 -12.74
CA GLU A 310 -21.10 4.09 -13.87
C GLU A 310 -21.16 5.58 -14.26
N LEU A 311 -21.21 6.47 -13.26
CA LEU A 311 -21.24 7.91 -13.43
C LEU A 311 -19.94 8.50 -13.97
N TYR A 312 -18.78 7.95 -13.58
CA TYR A 312 -17.50 8.46 -14.03
C TYR A 312 -17.29 8.18 -15.54
N PRO A 313 -16.95 9.20 -16.36
CA PRO A 313 -17.01 9.09 -17.82
C PRO A 313 -15.92 8.20 -18.42
N THR A 314 -14.76 8.11 -17.78
CA THR A 314 -13.63 7.30 -18.27
C THR A 314 -13.51 6.02 -17.44
N LYS A 315 -13.24 4.89 -18.10
CA LYS A 315 -13.07 3.60 -17.41
C LYS A 315 -12.34 2.61 -18.30
N ARG A 316 -11.47 1.80 -17.71
CA ARG A 316 -10.82 0.64 -18.32
C ARG A 316 -11.36 -0.70 -17.79
N ASN A 317 -11.87 -0.70 -16.56
CA ASN A 317 -12.42 -1.87 -15.87
C ASN A 317 -13.96 -1.86 -15.86
N PRO A 318 -14.61 -3.03 -15.74
CA PRO A 318 -16.06 -3.10 -15.53
C PRO A 318 -16.48 -2.51 -14.17
N CYS A 319 -17.71 -2.01 -14.08
CA CYS A 319 -18.28 -1.47 -12.83
C CYS A 319 -18.92 -2.52 -11.91
N ASP A 320 -18.94 -3.79 -12.30
CA ASP A 320 -19.37 -4.88 -11.43
C ASP A 320 -18.37 -5.04 -10.28
N GLU A 321 -18.85 -4.87 -9.04
CA GLU A 321 -17.98 -4.79 -7.87
C GLU A 321 -17.18 -6.07 -7.65
N MET A 322 -17.79 -7.24 -7.80
CA MET A 322 -17.09 -8.52 -7.65
C MET A 322 -16.03 -8.75 -8.75
N LYS A 323 -16.22 -8.26 -9.97
CA LYS A 323 -15.16 -8.25 -11.00
C LYS A 323 -14.02 -7.32 -10.60
N THR A 324 -14.32 -6.14 -10.05
CA THR A 324 -13.31 -5.21 -9.53
C THR A 324 -12.52 -5.84 -8.38
N ILE A 325 -13.18 -6.53 -7.44
CA ILE A 325 -12.53 -7.29 -6.37
C ILE A 325 -11.55 -8.33 -6.93
N ARG A 326 -11.95 -9.11 -7.94
CA ARG A 326 -11.04 -10.09 -8.59
C ARG A 326 -9.82 -9.42 -9.22
N ILE A 327 -10.00 -8.26 -9.87
CA ILE A 327 -8.91 -7.50 -10.49
C ILE A 327 -7.94 -7.01 -9.42
N GLN A 328 -8.44 -6.41 -8.35
CA GLN A 328 -7.60 -5.91 -7.25
C GLN A 328 -6.90 -7.05 -6.52
N ALA A 329 -7.57 -8.17 -6.23
CA ALA A 329 -6.94 -9.35 -5.61
C ALA A 329 -5.78 -9.89 -6.46
N LYS A 330 -5.94 -9.90 -7.79
CA LYS A 330 -4.85 -10.25 -8.73
C LYS A 330 -3.72 -9.24 -8.64
N GLN A 331 -4.02 -7.94 -8.64
CA GLN A 331 -3.01 -6.89 -8.53
C GLN A 331 -2.25 -6.96 -7.19
N THR A 332 -2.90 -7.30 -6.07
CA THR A 332 -2.21 -7.52 -4.79
C THR A 332 -1.16 -8.63 -4.90
N ARG A 333 -1.46 -9.73 -5.61
CA ARG A 333 -0.48 -10.81 -5.87
C ARG A 333 0.65 -10.33 -6.78
N GLU A 334 0.35 -9.50 -7.78
CA GLU A 334 1.37 -8.90 -8.66
C GLU A 334 2.30 -7.93 -7.93
N ILE A 335 1.79 -7.20 -6.92
CA ILE A 335 2.60 -6.38 -6.01
C ILE A 335 3.54 -7.28 -5.21
N GLN A 336 3.04 -8.38 -4.63
CA GLN A 336 3.89 -9.34 -3.92
C GLN A 336 5.02 -9.87 -4.81
N ASP A 337 4.69 -10.26 -6.05
CA ASP A 337 5.67 -10.73 -7.01
C ASP A 337 6.66 -9.63 -7.42
N TYR A 338 6.20 -8.39 -7.56
CA TYR A 338 7.04 -7.23 -7.87
C TYR A 338 8.04 -6.97 -6.74
N VAL A 339 7.58 -6.97 -5.49
CA VAL A 339 8.45 -6.87 -4.31
C VAL A 339 9.41 -8.07 -4.28
N ASP A 340 8.95 -9.29 -4.53
CA ASP A 340 9.84 -10.45 -4.65
C ASP A 340 10.93 -10.27 -5.72
N ALA A 341 10.58 -9.68 -6.87
CA ALA A 341 11.51 -9.42 -7.96
C ALA A 341 12.61 -8.44 -7.54
N GLN A 342 12.29 -7.40 -6.75
CA GLN A 342 13.29 -6.46 -6.23
C GLN A 342 14.25 -7.11 -5.22
N TYR A 343 13.79 -8.16 -4.54
CA TYR A 343 14.50 -8.84 -3.44
C TYR A 343 15.10 -10.20 -3.82
N GLY A 344 15.27 -10.46 -5.12
CA GLY A 344 16.02 -11.62 -5.62
C GLY A 344 15.19 -12.89 -5.83
N GLY A 345 13.86 -12.78 -5.85
CA GLY A 345 12.96 -13.83 -6.35
C GLY A 345 11.81 -14.21 -5.42
N PRO A 346 11.02 -15.23 -5.81
CA PRO A 346 9.81 -15.64 -5.11
C PRO A 346 10.04 -15.90 -3.61
N GLY A 347 9.19 -15.31 -2.76
CA GLY A 347 9.24 -15.43 -1.31
C GLY A 347 10.37 -14.67 -0.61
N ARG A 348 11.23 -13.94 -1.34
CA ARG A 348 12.38 -13.23 -0.78
C ARG A 348 12.06 -11.82 -0.29
N GLY A 349 11.04 -11.18 -0.83
CA GLY A 349 10.60 -9.84 -0.46
C GLY A 349 9.90 -9.79 0.90
N TRP A 350 9.67 -8.57 1.40
CA TRP A 350 9.08 -8.31 2.71
C TRP A 350 7.54 -8.34 2.74
N PHE A 351 6.86 -8.16 1.61
CA PHE A 351 5.39 -8.13 1.54
C PHE A 351 4.81 -9.55 1.42
N ARG A 352 4.01 -10.03 2.38
CA ARG A 352 3.42 -11.38 2.33
C ARG A 352 1.92 -11.36 2.56
N ILE A 353 1.16 -11.80 1.57
CA ILE A 353 -0.28 -11.99 1.71
C ILE A 353 -0.56 -13.25 2.53
N VAL A 354 -1.35 -13.11 3.60
CA VAL A 354 -1.68 -14.16 4.55
C VAL A 354 -3.20 -14.34 4.65
N SER A 355 -3.62 -15.56 4.98
CA SER A 355 -5.02 -15.96 5.03
C SER A 355 -5.41 -16.60 6.37
N SER A 356 -4.48 -16.63 7.32
CA SER A 356 -4.68 -17.16 8.67
C SER A 356 -3.80 -16.44 9.70
N PRO A 357 -4.19 -16.43 10.99
CA PRO A 357 -3.35 -15.88 12.05
C PRO A 357 -2.03 -16.64 12.20
N ALA A 358 -2.00 -17.95 11.92
CA ALA A 358 -0.77 -18.74 11.96
C ALA A 358 0.23 -18.30 10.88
N GLU A 359 -0.24 -18.05 9.65
CA GLU A 359 0.60 -17.48 8.59
C GLU A 359 1.07 -16.08 8.94
N ALA A 360 0.18 -15.22 9.46
CA ALA A 360 0.52 -13.87 9.88
C ALA A 360 1.61 -13.84 10.97
N ARG A 361 1.50 -14.73 11.98
CA ARG A 361 2.54 -14.92 13.00
C ARG A 361 3.87 -15.37 12.40
N GLN A 362 3.85 -16.34 11.49
CA GLN A 362 5.08 -16.80 10.83
C GLN A 362 5.73 -15.69 9.99
N VAL A 363 4.94 -14.93 9.25
CA VAL A 363 5.44 -13.80 8.46
C VAL A 363 6.05 -12.73 9.34
N ALA A 364 5.39 -12.37 10.45
CA ALA A 364 5.95 -11.45 11.43
C ALA A 364 7.23 -12.00 12.08
N ALA A 365 7.30 -13.32 12.33
CA ALA A 365 8.51 -14.01 12.83
C ALA A 365 9.69 -13.90 11.87
N ASP A 366 9.40 -13.98 10.58
CA ASP A 366 10.39 -13.84 9.51
C ASP A 366 10.81 -12.35 9.29
N GLY A 367 10.32 -11.44 10.12
CA GLY A 367 10.57 -10.00 10.04
C GLY A 367 9.84 -9.32 8.88
N LYS A 368 8.82 -9.95 8.29
CA LYS A 368 8.11 -9.48 7.09
C LYS A 368 6.77 -8.82 7.43
N LEU A 369 6.22 -8.08 6.47
CA LEU A 369 4.88 -7.50 6.58
C LEU A 369 3.82 -8.55 6.27
N ALA A 370 2.90 -8.80 7.22
CA ALA A 370 1.72 -9.62 7.00
C ALA A 370 0.60 -8.77 6.38
N VAL A 371 0.14 -9.16 5.20
CA VAL A 371 -0.89 -8.47 4.44
C VAL A 371 -2.15 -9.32 4.43
N THR A 372 -3.19 -8.85 5.11
CA THR A 372 -4.52 -9.47 5.11
C THR A 372 -5.36 -8.82 4.02
N LEU A 373 -6.28 -9.59 3.43
CA LEU A 373 -7.23 -9.06 2.45
C LEU A 373 -8.60 -8.88 3.09
N GLY A 374 -9.21 -7.73 2.88
CA GLY A 374 -10.63 -7.53 3.16
C GLY A 374 -11.35 -6.93 1.95
N ILE A 375 -12.65 -6.67 2.09
CA ILE A 375 -13.41 -5.94 1.08
C ILE A 375 -14.23 -4.81 1.70
N GLU A 376 -14.39 -3.75 0.92
CA GLU A 376 -15.27 -2.63 1.20
C GLU A 376 -16.04 -2.27 -0.08
N VAL A 377 -17.28 -2.73 -0.17
CA VAL A 377 -18.09 -2.53 -1.37
C VAL A 377 -19.52 -2.20 -1.02
N SER A 378 -20.20 -1.42 -1.87
CA SER A 378 -21.56 -0.96 -1.59
C SER A 378 -22.61 -2.04 -1.82
N GLU A 379 -22.40 -2.92 -2.80
CA GLU A 379 -23.37 -3.91 -3.27
C GLU A 379 -22.70 -5.30 -3.44
N PRO A 380 -22.16 -5.88 -2.35
CA PRO A 380 -21.45 -7.16 -2.41
C PRO A 380 -22.31 -8.23 -3.06
N PHE A 381 -21.74 -9.05 -3.95
CA PHE A 381 -22.44 -10.12 -4.67
C PHE A 381 -23.57 -9.65 -5.60
N GLY A 382 -23.67 -8.34 -5.86
CA GLY A 382 -24.81 -7.74 -6.54
C GLY A 382 -26.04 -7.56 -5.65
N CYS A 383 -25.88 -7.67 -4.33
CA CYS A 383 -26.95 -7.50 -3.33
C CYS A 383 -27.37 -6.04 -3.15
N THR A 384 -27.79 -5.39 -4.23
CA THR A 384 -28.45 -4.08 -4.19
C THR A 384 -29.95 -4.19 -3.92
N LEU A 385 -30.60 -3.05 -3.72
CA LEU A 385 -32.05 -2.89 -3.68
C LEU A 385 -32.53 -2.23 -4.98
N ARG A 386 -33.75 -2.54 -5.41
CA ARG A 386 -34.46 -1.74 -6.43
C ARG A 386 -35.89 -1.53 -5.98
N ASN A 387 -36.21 -0.32 -5.54
CA ASN A 387 -37.51 0.04 -4.96
C ASN A 387 -37.90 -0.97 -3.87
N ASP A 388 -37.03 -1.12 -2.86
CA ASP A 388 -37.17 -2.08 -1.75
C ASP A 388 -37.18 -3.57 -2.10
N VAL A 389 -36.90 -3.95 -3.36
CA VAL A 389 -36.76 -5.37 -3.76
C VAL A 389 -35.29 -5.77 -3.78
N PRO A 390 -34.86 -6.75 -2.94
CA PRO A 390 -33.53 -7.34 -3.02
C PRO A 390 -33.23 -7.91 -4.41
N GLN A 391 -32.02 -7.66 -4.92
CA GLN A 391 -31.56 -8.17 -6.21
C GLN A 391 -30.67 -9.41 -6.11
N CYS A 392 -30.57 -10.00 -4.92
CA CYS A 392 -29.81 -11.22 -4.66
C CYS A 392 -30.59 -12.20 -3.77
N THR A 393 -30.09 -13.43 -3.69
CA THR A 393 -30.61 -14.52 -2.86
C THR A 393 -29.60 -14.97 -1.82
N THR A 394 -30.02 -15.81 -0.88
CA THR A 394 -29.10 -16.47 0.07
C THR A 394 -28.06 -17.33 -0.66
N GLU A 395 -28.43 -17.96 -1.77
CA GLU A 395 -27.51 -18.76 -2.61
C GLU A 395 -26.46 -17.91 -3.32
N ASP A 396 -26.80 -16.67 -3.68
CA ASP A 396 -25.84 -15.71 -4.24
C ASP A 396 -24.84 -15.25 -3.18
N ILE A 397 -25.33 -15.00 -1.95
CA ILE A 397 -24.51 -14.65 -0.80
C ILE A 397 -23.55 -15.79 -0.45
N ASP A 398 -24.04 -17.04 -0.33
CA ASP A 398 -23.20 -18.18 0.02
C ASP A 398 -22.08 -18.40 -1.01
N ARG A 399 -22.42 -18.36 -2.29
CA ARG A 399 -21.45 -18.48 -3.39
C ARG A 399 -20.45 -17.32 -3.37
N GLY A 400 -20.92 -16.12 -3.07
CA GLY A 400 -20.08 -14.93 -2.98
C GLY A 400 -19.10 -14.99 -1.81
N LEU A 401 -19.56 -15.42 -0.63
CA LEU A 401 -18.72 -15.62 0.55
C LEU A 401 -17.67 -16.71 0.33
N ASP A 402 -18.02 -17.82 -0.34
CA ASP A 402 -17.07 -18.86 -0.74
C ASP A 402 -16.01 -18.31 -1.69
N GLU A 403 -16.42 -17.56 -2.70
CA GLU A 403 -15.49 -16.92 -3.63
C GLU A 403 -14.53 -15.95 -2.94
N LEU A 404 -15.03 -15.08 -2.05
CA LEU A 404 -14.18 -14.18 -1.27
C LEU A 404 -13.17 -14.96 -0.42
N TYR A 405 -13.64 -16.01 0.26
CA TYR A 405 -12.78 -16.83 1.09
C TYR A 405 -11.66 -17.50 0.27
N ASP A 406 -11.98 -18.02 -0.92
CA ASP A 406 -11.04 -18.65 -1.84
C ASP A 406 -10.04 -17.65 -2.43
N LEU A 407 -10.45 -16.38 -2.64
CA LEU A 407 -9.54 -15.29 -3.01
C LEU A 407 -8.55 -14.93 -1.87
N GLY A 408 -8.82 -15.37 -0.65
CA GLY A 408 -8.03 -15.08 0.55
C GLY A 408 -8.56 -13.93 1.39
N VAL A 409 -9.76 -13.43 1.11
CA VAL A 409 -10.42 -12.37 1.89
C VAL A 409 -10.83 -12.90 3.25
N ARG A 410 -10.56 -12.14 4.31
CA ARG A 410 -10.78 -12.52 5.70
C ARG A 410 -11.47 -11.44 6.53
N GLN A 411 -11.66 -10.24 6.00
CA GLN A 411 -12.43 -9.14 6.61
C GLN A 411 -13.46 -8.62 5.60
N MET A 412 -14.65 -8.23 6.05
CA MET A 412 -15.68 -7.70 5.16
C MET A 412 -16.51 -6.61 5.84
N ILE A 413 -16.59 -5.45 5.20
CA ILE A 413 -17.62 -4.43 5.43
C ILE A 413 -18.88 -4.88 4.68
N VAL A 414 -19.99 -5.05 5.41
CA VAL A 414 -21.24 -5.62 4.86
C VAL A 414 -22.07 -4.57 4.13
N THR A 415 -22.03 -3.33 4.62
CA THR A 415 -22.70 -2.18 4.03
C THR A 415 -21.72 -1.03 4.00
N HIS A 416 -21.44 -0.50 2.82
CA HIS A 416 -20.56 0.67 2.65
C HIS A 416 -21.41 1.92 2.37
N LYS A 417 -21.10 2.75 1.36
CA LYS A 417 -21.72 4.06 1.13
C LYS A 417 -23.22 4.04 0.80
N PHE A 418 -23.81 2.92 0.39
CA PHE A 418 -25.22 2.84 0.00
C PHE A 418 -25.99 1.86 0.87
N ASP A 419 -27.28 2.12 1.04
CA ASP A 419 -28.22 1.09 1.46
C ASP A 419 -28.20 -0.04 0.44
N ASN A 420 -28.20 -1.27 0.93
CA ASN A 420 -28.19 -2.45 0.08
C ASN A 420 -29.16 -3.51 0.62
N ALA A 421 -29.23 -4.67 -0.03
CA ALA A 421 -30.17 -5.72 0.38
C ALA A 421 -29.82 -6.35 1.74
N LEU A 422 -28.61 -6.12 2.25
CA LEU A 422 -28.09 -6.68 3.49
C LEU A 422 -28.36 -5.75 4.69
N GLY A 423 -28.28 -4.43 4.51
CA GLY A 423 -28.59 -3.49 5.58
C GLY A 423 -28.58 -2.02 5.15
N GLY A 424 -28.85 -1.15 6.12
CA GLY A 424 -28.71 0.29 5.95
C GLY A 424 -27.27 0.77 6.19
N THR A 425 -26.89 1.85 5.52
CA THR A 425 -25.60 2.51 5.72
C THR A 425 -25.65 3.58 6.82
N ARG A 426 -24.53 3.79 7.52
CA ARG A 426 -24.30 5.01 8.31
C ARG A 426 -23.99 6.13 7.34
N PHE A 427 -24.77 7.20 7.45
CA PHE A 427 -24.76 8.29 6.47
C PHE A 427 -23.38 8.94 6.27
N ASP A 428 -23.20 9.53 5.10
CA ASP A 428 -22.18 10.55 4.87
C ASP A 428 -22.77 11.94 5.13
N GLY A 429 -22.01 12.80 5.80
CA GLY A 429 -22.40 14.17 6.10
C GLY A 429 -21.98 15.18 5.03
N GLY A 430 -22.44 16.43 5.18
CA GLY A 430 -22.01 17.55 4.33
C GLY A 430 -22.34 17.40 2.84
N ILE A 431 -21.52 18.01 1.98
CA ILE A 431 -21.72 17.96 0.52
C ILE A 431 -21.47 16.57 -0.06
N THR A 432 -20.50 15.83 0.51
CA THR A 432 -20.24 14.42 0.19
C THR A 432 -21.48 13.57 0.45
N GLY A 433 -22.14 13.78 1.59
CA GLY A 433 -23.44 13.18 1.91
C GLY A 433 -24.51 13.38 0.85
N VAL A 434 -24.61 14.58 0.28
CA VAL A 434 -25.55 14.85 -0.83
C VAL A 434 -25.19 14.03 -2.07
N ALA A 435 -23.91 14.00 -2.45
CA ALA A 435 -23.43 13.24 -3.61
C ALA A 435 -23.64 11.73 -3.42
N VAL A 436 -23.32 11.20 -2.24
CA VAL A 436 -23.50 9.78 -1.91
C VAL A 436 -24.99 9.42 -1.90
N ASN A 437 -25.86 10.26 -1.35
CA ASN A 437 -27.30 10.01 -1.33
C ASN A 437 -27.93 10.04 -2.75
N ILE A 438 -27.42 10.88 -3.65
CA ILE A 438 -27.76 10.80 -5.08
C ILE A 438 -27.34 9.45 -5.65
N GLY A 439 -26.12 9.00 -5.34
CA GLY A 439 -25.63 7.67 -5.68
C GLY A 439 -26.55 6.56 -5.14
N ASN A 440 -26.99 6.68 -3.89
CA ASN A 440 -27.95 5.79 -3.25
C ASN A 440 -29.25 5.75 -4.04
N TYR A 441 -29.81 6.90 -4.45
CA TYR A 441 -31.02 6.94 -5.28
C TYR A 441 -30.84 6.27 -6.64
N LEU A 442 -29.72 6.53 -7.33
CA LEU A 442 -29.42 5.90 -8.61
C LEU A 442 -29.17 4.38 -8.47
N GLY A 443 -28.62 3.96 -7.33
CA GLY A 443 -28.33 2.57 -6.98
C GLY A 443 -29.55 1.79 -6.48
N THR A 444 -30.46 2.43 -5.75
CA THR A 444 -31.55 1.75 -5.02
C THR A 444 -32.95 2.10 -5.52
N GLY A 445 -33.10 3.23 -6.22
CA GLY A 445 -34.38 3.85 -6.55
C GLY A 445 -34.91 4.80 -5.47
N GLU A 446 -34.24 4.90 -4.32
CA GLU A 446 -34.69 5.70 -3.18
C GLU A 446 -33.55 6.50 -2.58
N PHE A 447 -33.85 7.71 -2.10
CA PHE A 447 -32.93 8.39 -1.19
C PHE A 447 -32.97 7.72 0.18
N TRP A 448 -31.93 7.93 0.98
CA TRP A 448 -31.90 7.47 2.36
C TRP A 448 -33.18 7.82 3.11
N GLN A 449 -33.72 6.84 3.83
CA GLN A 449 -34.84 7.04 4.74
C GLN A 449 -34.30 7.18 6.16
N SER A 450 -34.70 8.24 6.85
CA SER A 450 -34.25 8.50 8.21
C SER A 450 -35.41 8.57 9.18
N GLU A 451 -35.13 8.23 10.44
CA GLU A 451 -36.03 8.41 11.56
C GLU A 451 -35.24 8.92 12.78
N PRO A 452 -35.91 9.51 13.80
CA PRO A 452 -35.24 9.87 15.03
C PRO A 452 -34.56 8.67 15.69
N CYS A 453 -33.31 8.82 16.09
CA CYS A 453 -32.60 7.80 16.86
C CYS A 453 -33.31 7.53 18.20
N THR A 454 -33.37 6.25 18.60
CA THR A 454 -34.04 5.81 19.83
C THR A 454 -33.08 5.40 20.95
N GLY A 455 -31.82 5.17 20.61
CA GLY A 455 -30.75 4.79 21.53
C GLY A 455 -29.72 5.90 21.74
N VAL A 456 -28.60 5.55 22.38
CA VAL A 456 -27.46 6.46 22.54
C VAL A 456 -26.57 6.56 21.32
N ALA A 457 -26.61 5.55 20.43
CA ALA A 457 -25.88 5.54 19.18
C ALA A 457 -26.64 6.33 18.11
N GLU A 458 -25.92 7.11 17.32
CA GLU A 458 -26.46 7.96 16.26
C GLU A 458 -25.76 7.68 14.94
N ASP A 459 -26.46 7.76 13.80
CA ASP A 459 -25.78 7.82 12.50
C ASP A 459 -25.22 9.24 12.29
N ASN A 460 -24.26 9.37 11.36
CA ASN A 460 -23.70 10.69 11.05
C ASN A 460 -24.77 11.67 10.56
N GLU A 461 -24.56 12.96 10.80
CA GLU A 461 -25.54 13.99 10.46
C GLU A 461 -25.86 14.02 8.96
N LEU A 462 -27.15 13.94 8.64
CA LEU A 462 -27.64 14.10 7.28
C LEU A 462 -27.60 15.57 6.82
N PRO A 463 -27.48 15.82 5.51
CA PRO A 463 -27.59 17.17 4.97
C PRO A 463 -28.97 17.81 5.27
N THR A 464 -28.97 18.83 6.12
CA THR A 464 -30.17 19.63 6.44
C THR A 464 -30.45 20.73 5.41
N LYS A 465 -29.58 20.87 4.41
CA LYS A 465 -29.66 21.82 3.30
C LYS A 465 -28.86 21.29 2.10
N VAL A 466 -29.16 21.83 0.92
CA VAL A 466 -28.53 21.44 -0.37
C VAL A 466 -27.69 22.57 -0.99
N ASP A 467 -27.23 23.52 -0.17
CA ASP A 467 -26.39 24.63 -0.62
C ASP A 467 -25.09 24.09 -1.25
N GLY A 468 -24.72 24.59 -2.44
CA GLY A 468 -23.51 24.17 -3.16
C GLY A 468 -23.66 22.88 -3.98
N ALA A 469 -24.80 22.17 -3.87
CA ALA A 469 -25.06 20.93 -4.60
C ALA A 469 -25.77 21.14 -5.95
N GLN A 470 -25.94 22.38 -6.43
CA GLN A 470 -26.78 22.65 -7.61
C GLN A 470 -26.27 21.95 -8.88
N ASN A 471 -24.95 21.80 -9.00
CA ASN A 471 -24.34 21.09 -10.13
C ASN A 471 -24.58 19.57 -10.06
N LEU A 472 -24.77 19.01 -8.86
CA LEU A 472 -25.07 17.59 -8.68
C LEU A 472 -26.51 17.23 -9.11
N LEU A 473 -27.41 18.21 -9.18
CA LEU A 473 -28.78 17.98 -9.66
C LEU A 473 -28.82 17.53 -11.13
N ALA A 474 -27.79 17.83 -11.91
CA ALA A 474 -27.73 17.48 -13.32
C ALA A 474 -27.64 15.96 -13.58
N VAL A 475 -27.21 15.16 -12.60
CA VAL A 475 -27.13 13.70 -12.74
C VAL A 475 -28.43 12.99 -12.35
N LEU A 476 -29.38 13.70 -11.73
CA LEU A 476 -30.66 13.12 -11.33
C LEU A 476 -31.64 13.06 -12.52
N PRO A 477 -32.54 12.05 -12.56
CA PRO A 477 -33.60 12.00 -13.56
C PRO A 477 -34.52 13.23 -13.50
N PRO A 478 -35.07 13.69 -14.64
CA PRO A 478 -35.98 14.84 -14.66
C PRO A 478 -37.18 14.66 -13.72
N GLY A 479 -37.42 15.66 -12.87
CA GLY A 479 -38.53 15.66 -11.92
C GLY A 479 -38.21 15.06 -10.53
N VAL A 480 -37.01 14.52 -10.34
CA VAL A 480 -36.53 14.07 -9.02
C VAL A 480 -35.96 15.26 -8.25
N THR A 481 -36.34 15.42 -6.99
CA THR A 481 -35.85 16.49 -6.10
C THR A 481 -35.10 15.88 -4.92
N LEU A 482 -33.99 16.51 -4.53
CA LEU A 482 -33.24 16.11 -3.34
C LEU A 482 -34.08 16.25 -2.07
N PRO A 483 -34.04 15.26 -1.16
CA PRO A 483 -34.66 15.38 0.15
C PRO A 483 -33.90 16.39 1.03
N VAL A 484 -34.63 16.97 1.98
CA VAL A 484 -34.05 17.76 3.08
C VAL A 484 -34.44 17.05 4.37
N TYR A 485 -33.45 16.72 5.18
CA TYR A 485 -33.65 15.92 6.39
C TYR A 485 -33.87 16.79 7.63
N PRO A 486 -34.60 16.28 8.64
CA PRO A 486 -34.73 16.95 9.93
C PRO A 486 -33.36 17.16 10.60
N ALA A 487 -33.21 18.25 11.36
CA ALA A 487 -32.04 18.46 12.21
C ALA A 487 -32.07 17.58 13.47
N GLY A 488 -30.90 17.33 14.05
CA GLY A 488 -30.70 16.50 15.25
C GLY A 488 -30.41 15.04 14.91
N ALA A 489 -30.27 14.21 15.94
CA ALA A 489 -29.94 12.79 15.83
C ALA A 489 -30.92 12.04 14.92
N GLN A 490 -30.44 11.65 13.74
CA GLN A 490 -31.19 10.86 12.77
C GLN A 490 -30.47 9.54 12.52
N CYS A 491 -31.25 8.48 12.45
CA CYS A 491 -30.77 7.13 12.21
C CYS A 491 -31.40 6.63 10.91
N ASN A 492 -30.66 5.83 10.16
CA ASN A 492 -31.17 5.13 9.00
C ASN A 492 -32.35 4.25 9.42
N SER A 493 -33.49 4.43 8.76
CA SER A 493 -34.66 3.61 9.03
C SER A 493 -34.38 2.14 8.77
N ARG A 494 -33.44 1.82 7.86
CA ARG A 494 -33.00 0.47 7.50
C ARG A 494 -31.94 -0.04 8.47
N GLY A 495 -32.27 -1.15 9.14
CA GLY A 495 -31.33 -1.95 9.93
C GLY A 495 -30.81 -3.15 9.13
N LEU A 496 -30.25 -4.13 9.84
CA LEU A 496 -29.81 -5.39 9.25
C LEU A 496 -31.03 -6.18 8.74
N SER A 497 -31.00 -6.61 7.48
CA SER A 497 -32.08 -7.40 6.88
C SER A 497 -31.93 -8.89 7.22
N ALA A 498 -32.90 -9.73 6.84
CA ALA A 498 -32.76 -11.18 6.95
C ALA A 498 -31.62 -11.74 6.07
N LEU A 499 -31.36 -11.13 4.91
CA LEU A 499 -30.21 -11.46 4.07
C LEU A 499 -28.89 -10.97 4.69
N GLY A 500 -28.93 -9.82 5.37
CA GLY A 500 -27.80 -9.33 6.17
C GLY A 500 -27.46 -10.27 7.32
N GLU A 501 -28.46 -10.70 8.09
CA GLU A 501 -28.26 -11.71 9.15
C GLU A 501 -27.68 -13.00 8.58
N HIS A 502 -28.19 -13.50 7.44
CA HIS A 502 -27.62 -14.66 6.74
C HIS A 502 -26.15 -14.43 6.37
N THR A 503 -25.81 -13.24 5.88
CA THR A 503 -24.42 -12.87 5.55
C THR A 503 -23.52 -12.87 6.78
N ILE A 504 -23.96 -12.25 7.89
CA ILE A 504 -23.21 -12.23 9.16
C ILE A 504 -22.94 -13.66 9.64
N ARG A 505 -23.95 -14.53 9.63
CA ARG A 505 -23.78 -15.94 10.02
C ARG A 505 -22.83 -16.67 9.08
N GLY A 506 -22.92 -16.45 7.77
CA GLY A 506 -22.03 -17.03 6.78
C GLY A 506 -20.57 -16.59 6.95
N LEU A 507 -20.32 -15.33 7.36
CA LEU A 507 -18.98 -14.85 7.72
C LEU A 507 -18.45 -15.56 8.97
N MET A 508 -19.27 -15.70 10.01
CA MET A 508 -18.91 -16.40 11.25
C MET A 508 -18.58 -17.89 10.99
N GLU A 509 -19.38 -18.58 10.18
CA GLU A 509 -19.16 -19.98 9.82
C GLU A 509 -17.81 -20.21 9.11
N ARG A 510 -17.31 -19.18 8.40
CA ARG A 510 -16.00 -19.20 7.73
C ARG A 510 -14.87 -18.68 8.62
N GLY A 511 -15.16 -18.24 9.85
CA GLY A 511 -14.19 -17.60 10.74
C GLY A 511 -13.64 -16.28 10.18
N MET A 512 -14.45 -15.56 9.40
CA MET A 512 -14.12 -14.26 8.83
C MET A 512 -14.41 -13.12 9.82
N ILE A 513 -13.62 -12.06 9.74
CA ILE A 513 -13.73 -10.86 10.54
C ILE A 513 -14.86 -10.00 9.96
N ILE A 514 -15.79 -9.62 10.81
CA ILE A 514 -16.92 -8.75 10.49
C ILE A 514 -16.51 -7.33 10.83
N ASP A 515 -16.52 -6.48 9.82
CA ASP A 515 -16.25 -5.06 9.98
C ASP A 515 -17.57 -4.32 10.03
N ILE A 516 -17.85 -3.68 11.16
CA ILE A 516 -19.12 -2.99 11.40
C ILE A 516 -19.08 -1.52 10.98
N ASP A 517 -17.93 -1.03 10.54
CA ASP A 517 -17.83 0.30 9.94
C ASP A 517 -18.76 0.43 8.73
N HIS A 518 -19.25 1.65 8.51
CA HIS A 518 -20.27 2.00 7.52
C HIS A 518 -21.65 1.36 7.69
N MET A 519 -21.85 0.39 8.58
CA MET A 519 -23.18 -0.09 8.90
C MET A 519 -23.97 1.00 9.66
N SER A 520 -25.24 1.18 9.33
CA SER A 520 -26.12 2.06 10.12
C SER A 520 -26.13 1.60 11.58
N VAL A 521 -26.38 2.50 12.52
CA VAL A 521 -26.38 2.12 13.95
C VAL A 521 -27.36 1.00 14.26
N LYS A 522 -28.50 0.91 13.54
CA LYS A 522 -29.44 -0.21 13.66
C LYS A 522 -28.85 -1.52 13.15
N ALA A 523 -28.14 -1.47 12.03
CA ALA A 523 -27.52 -2.65 11.44
C ALA A 523 -26.32 -3.14 12.26
N ALA A 524 -25.48 -2.22 12.73
CA ALA A 524 -24.37 -2.49 13.62
C ALA A 524 -24.85 -3.07 14.97
N ASP A 525 -25.88 -2.48 15.59
CA ASP A 525 -26.45 -2.96 16.85
C ASP A 525 -26.97 -4.40 16.75
N ALA A 526 -27.73 -4.69 15.69
CA ALA A 526 -28.25 -6.03 15.41
C ALA A 526 -27.11 -7.03 15.14
N THR A 527 -26.09 -6.61 14.38
CA THR A 527 -24.89 -7.42 14.11
C THR A 527 -24.18 -7.77 15.41
N LEU A 528 -23.85 -6.78 16.24
CA LEU A 528 -23.24 -7.01 17.54
C LEU A 528 -24.09 -7.93 18.43
N GLY A 529 -25.42 -7.81 18.40
CA GLY A 529 -26.31 -8.73 19.13
C GLY A 529 -26.18 -10.20 18.68
N ILE A 530 -26.00 -10.45 17.38
CA ILE A 530 -25.73 -11.79 16.84
C ILE A 530 -24.37 -12.30 17.35
N LEU A 531 -23.34 -11.46 17.31
CA LEU A 531 -21.98 -11.83 17.73
C LEU A 531 -21.89 -12.07 19.24
N GLU A 532 -22.57 -11.26 20.05
CA GLU A 532 -22.68 -11.44 21.50
C GLU A 532 -23.35 -12.75 21.87
N THR A 533 -24.45 -13.08 21.20
CA THR A 533 -25.17 -14.35 21.38
C THR A 533 -24.28 -15.54 21.04
N ALA A 534 -23.47 -15.43 19.98
CA ALA A 534 -22.56 -16.47 19.55
C ALA A 534 -21.21 -16.49 20.27
N GLN A 535 -20.91 -15.47 21.09
CA GLN A 535 -19.58 -15.23 21.69
C GLN A 535 -18.47 -15.16 20.63
N TYR A 536 -18.75 -14.53 19.48
CA TYR A 536 -17.83 -14.46 18.36
C TYR A 536 -16.89 -13.25 18.47
N SER A 537 -15.58 -13.49 18.56
CA SER A 537 -14.58 -12.43 18.70
C SER A 537 -14.25 -11.67 17.42
N GLY A 538 -14.56 -12.24 16.25
CA GLY A 538 -14.13 -11.71 14.94
C GLY A 538 -14.88 -10.47 14.51
N VAL A 539 -14.77 -9.38 15.27
CA VAL A 539 -15.42 -8.10 15.00
C VAL A 539 -14.44 -6.94 15.11
N VAL A 540 -14.52 -6.02 14.15
CA VAL A 540 -13.73 -4.80 14.13
C VAL A 540 -14.59 -3.58 13.81
N SER A 541 -14.16 -2.42 14.33
CA SER A 541 -14.31 -1.12 13.66
C SER A 541 -12.92 -0.80 13.13
N SER A 542 -12.74 -0.78 11.82
CA SER A 542 -11.42 -0.77 11.18
C SER A 542 -10.85 0.62 10.89
N HIS A 543 -11.66 1.68 10.94
CA HIS A 543 -11.24 3.08 10.76
C HIS A 543 -12.19 4.12 11.41
N SER A 544 -12.82 3.83 12.56
CA SER A 544 -13.73 4.76 13.28
C SER A 544 -15.01 5.21 12.56
N TRP A 545 -15.55 4.46 11.61
CA TRP A 545 -16.86 4.84 11.01
C TRP A 545 -18.06 4.27 11.78
N SER A 546 -17.83 3.55 12.87
CA SER A 546 -18.88 3.09 13.78
C SER A 546 -19.14 4.09 14.90
N ASP A 547 -20.34 4.06 15.48
CA ASP A 547 -20.63 4.84 16.68
C ASP A 547 -19.75 4.37 17.85
N GLU A 548 -19.08 5.30 18.52
CA GLU A 548 -18.14 5.00 19.61
C GLU A 548 -18.81 4.28 20.80
N SER A 549 -20.13 4.44 20.98
CA SER A 549 -20.87 3.73 22.04
C SER A 549 -20.83 2.20 21.86
N PHE A 550 -20.47 1.70 20.67
CA PHE A 550 -20.27 0.28 20.40
C PHE A 550 -18.90 -0.26 20.82
N TYR A 551 -17.90 0.58 21.09
CA TYR A 551 -16.53 0.11 21.39
C TYR A 551 -16.48 -0.82 22.61
N ARG A 552 -17.25 -0.53 23.67
CA ARG A 552 -17.34 -1.43 24.84
C ARG A 552 -17.84 -2.84 24.46
N ARG A 553 -18.76 -2.94 23.50
CA ARG A 553 -19.31 -4.23 23.04
C ARG A 553 -18.28 -4.98 22.21
N ILE A 554 -17.59 -4.27 21.31
CA ILE A 554 -16.46 -4.82 20.52
C ILE A 554 -15.39 -5.38 21.47
N TYR A 555 -14.92 -4.59 22.45
CA TYR A 555 -13.91 -5.04 23.41
C TYR A 555 -14.41 -6.17 24.32
N ALA A 556 -15.70 -6.19 24.69
CA ALA A 556 -16.28 -7.28 25.49
C ALA A 556 -16.26 -8.62 24.74
N LEU A 557 -16.25 -8.62 23.40
CA LEU A 557 -16.06 -9.81 22.57
C LEU A 557 -14.59 -10.14 22.33
N GLY A 558 -13.66 -9.29 22.78
CA GLY A 558 -12.25 -9.37 22.41
C GLY A 558 -12.02 -9.00 20.95
N GLY A 559 -12.87 -8.13 20.39
CA GLY A 559 -12.74 -7.53 19.07
C GLY A 559 -11.64 -6.45 19.03
N PHE A 560 -11.60 -5.70 17.94
CA PHE A 560 -10.58 -4.68 17.67
C PHE A 560 -11.19 -3.34 17.26
N VAL A 561 -10.66 -2.23 17.74
CA VAL A 561 -11.03 -0.89 17.30
C VAL A 561 -9.78 -0.20 16.78
N ALA A 562 -9.86 0.25 15.54
CA ALA A 562 -8.87 1.10 14.93
C ALA A 562 -9.47 2.47 14.67
N LEU A 563 -8.74 3.50 15.08
CA LEU A 563 -9.17 4.86 14.81
C LEU A 563 -8.71 5.32 13.44
N TYR A 564 -9.50 6.17 12.78
CA TYR A 564 -9.08 6.83 11.55
C TYR A 564 -7.75 7.57 11.76
N ALA A 565 -6.76 7.38 10.89
CA ALA A 565 -5.43 8.01 11.00
C ALA A 565 -5.47 9.50 10.59
N GLY A 566 -6.23 10.31 11.33
CA GLY A 566 -6.42 11.73 11.09
C GLY A 566 -5.54 12.62 11.98
N THR A 567 -5.98 13.86 12.15
CA THR A 567 -5.33 14.86 12.99
C THR A 567 -5.11 14.36 14.42
N LEU A 568 -3.92 14.60 14.98
CA LEU A 568 -3.54 14.11 16.30
C LEU A 568 -4.24 14.86 17.44
N ASP A 569 -4.29 16.17 17.30
CA ASP A 569 -4.91 17.18 18.15
C ASP A 569 -6.25 17.66 17.56
N ALA A 570 -7.15 18.14 18.41
CA ALA A 570 -8.37 18.78 17.95
C ALA A 570 -8.04 20.03 17.12
N SER A 571 -8.68 20.22 15.97
CA SER A 571 -8.45 21.46 15.20
C SER A 571 -8.99 22.67 15.97
N ASP A 572 -8.20 23.73 16.08
CA ASP A 572 -8.57 24.99 16.76
C ASP A 572 -9.83 25.66 16.17
N GLY A 573 -10.33 25.20 15.02
CA GLY A 573 -11.39 25.84 14.23
C GLY A 573 -12.74 25.12 14.18
N LYS A 574 -12.85 23.87 14.67
CA LYS A 574 -14.09 23.09 14.58
C LYS A 574 -14.54 22.62 15.97
N HIS A 575 -15.52 23.33 16.53
CA HIS A 575 -16.16 22.94 17.79
C HIS A 575 -16.73 21.53 17.69
N GLY A 576 -16.22 20.59 18.49
CA GLY A 576 -16.74 19.23 18.63
C GLY A 576 -15.91 18.12 17.99
N GLU A 577 -14.86 18.43 17.21
CA GLU A 577 -13.94 17.41 16.71
C GLU A 577 -12.87 17.07 17.78
N THR A 578 -12.78 15.79 18.17
CA THR A 578 -11.71 15.24 19.02
C THR A 578 -10.58 14.71 18.13
N GLY A 579 -9.33 15.05 18.47
CA GLY A 579 -8.16 14.49 17.77
C GLY A 579 -7.94 13.01 18.10
N PHE A 580 -7.09 12.34 17.31
CA PHE A 580 -6.76 10.92 17.50
C PHE A 580 -6.38 10.56 18.94
N ILE A 581 -5.61 11.44 19.60
CA ILE A 581 -5.10 11.20 20.96
C ILE A 581 -6.23 11.20 22.00
N ASP A 582 -7.21 12.10 21.86
CA ASP A 582 -8.34 12.15 22.79
C ASP A 582 -9.28 10.96 22.58
N GLN A 583 -9.55 10.59 21.32
CA GLN A 583 -10.30 9.38 20.99
C GLN A 583 -9.59 8.11 21.50
N TRP A 584 -8.25 8.05 21.44
CA TRP A 584 -7.49 6.95 22.04
C TRP A 584 -7.69 6.86 23.56
N ARG A 585 -7.66 7.99 24.27
CA ARG A 585 -7.92 8.02 25.73
C ARG A 585 -9.30 7.44 26.05
N GLU A 586 -10.31 7.85 25.29
CA GLU A 586 -11.69 7.38 25.44
C GLU A 586 -11.81 5.88 25.12
N ALA A 587 -11.28 5.44 23.98
CA ALA A 587 -11.26 4.02 23.59
C ALA A 587 -10.55 3.15 24.64
N ARG A 588 -9.44 3.66 25.22
CA ARG A 588 -8.68 2.98 26.26
C ARG A 588 -9.48 2.84 27.55
N GLU A 589 -10.33 3.80 27.92
CA GLU A 589 -11.24 3.67 29.07
C GLU A 589 -12.34 2.62 28.84
N MET A 590 -12.67 2.32 27.58
CA MET A 590 -13.68 1.34 27.20
C MET A 590 -13.14 -0.09 27.07
N ARG A 591 -11.82 -0.28 27.16
CA ARG A 591 -11.16 -1.58 27.01
C ARG A 591 -11.70 -2.64 27.99
N SER A 592 -11.70 -3.89 27.55
CA SER A 592 -12.02 -5.04 28.39
C SER A 592 -10.80 -5.47 29.21
N GLU A 593 -11.00 -5.88 30.46
CA GLU A 593 -9.95 -6.50 31.29
C GLU A 593 -9.74 -8.00 30.96
N ASN A 594 -10.64 -8.60 30.18
CA ASN A 594 -10.61 -10.03 29.85
C ASN A 594 -9.73 -10.37 28.63
N TYR A 595 -9.37 -9.37 27.83
CA TYR A 595 -8.64 -9.53 26.57
C TYR A 595 -7.52 -8.50 26.46
N TYR A 596 -6.58 -8.75 25.55
CA TYR A 596 -5.64 -7.70 25.12
C TYR A 596 -6.43 -6.51 24.58
N PHE A 597 -5.92 -5.31 24.82
CA PHE A 597 -6.50 -4.09 24.28
C PHE A 597 -6.30 -4.07 22.75
N GLY A 598 -7.34 -4.41 22.01
CA GLY A 598 -7.35 -4.45 20.56
C GLY A 598 -7.44 -3.06 19.96
N PHE A 599 -6.31 -2.37 19.89
CA PHE A 599 -6.25 -0.98 19.44
C PHE A 599 -5.22 -0.77 18.34
N GLY A 600 -5.55 0.05 17.34
CA GLY A 600 -4.68 0.39 16.22
C GLY A 600 -5.20 1.60 15.45
N TYR A 601 -4.83 1.68 14.17
CA TYR A 601 -5.34 2.72 13.27
C TYR A 601 -5.84 2.11 11.96
N GLY A 602 -6.71 2.85 11.27
CA GLY A 602 -7.12 2.59 9.90
C GLY A 602 -6.82 3.84 9.09
N ALA A 603 -5.86 3.77 8.17
CA ALA A 603 -5.41 4.98 7.46
C ALA A 603 -6.37 5.41 6.37
N ASP A 604 -7.15 4.47 5.82
CA ASP A 604 -8.04 4.68 4.69
C ASP A 604 -7.34 5.36 3.50
N THR A 605 -6.02 5.16 3.39
CA THR A 605 -5.22 5.78 2.34
C THR A 605 -5.69 5.27 0.98
N ASN A 606 -5.89 6.20 0.05
CA ASN A 606 -6.56 6.01 -1.24
C ASN A 606 -8.09 5.67 -1.18
N GLY A 607 -8.76 5.81 -0.04
CA GLY A 607 -10.20 5.54 0.14
C GLY A 607 -11.14 6.73 -0.12
N PHE A 608 -10.60 7.84 -0.62
CA PHE A 608 -11.27 9.16 -0.69
C PHE A 608 -11.50 9.85 0.66
N GLY A 609 -10.74 9.47 1.69
CA GLY A 609 -10.59 10.22 2.95
C GLY A 609 -9.28 11.03 3.01
N PRO A 610 -9.30 12.27 3.54
CA PRO A 610 -8.07 13.05 3.72
C PRO A 610 -7.20 12.42 4.81
N GLN A 611 -5.90 12.43 4.59
CA GLN A 611 -4.90 11.96 5.53
C GLN A 611 -4.55 13.06 6.55
N ALA A 612 -3.86 12.68 7.64
CA ALA A 612 -3.51 13.62 8.71
C ALA A 612 -2.75 14.85 8.19
N ALA A 613 -3.29 16.03 8.47
CA ALA A 613 -2.64 17.31 8.21
C ALA A 613 -1.41 17.52 9.14
N PRO A 614 -0.50 18.45 8.79
CA PRO A 614 0.52 18.89 9.74
C PRO A 614 -0.10 19.32 11.07
N ARG A 615 0.61 19.04 12.15
CA ARG A 615 0.21 19.46 13.49
C ARG A 615 0.15 20.98 13.59
N SER A 616 -0.86 21.50 14.29
CA SER A 616 -1.13 22.94 14.37
C SER A 616 0.02 23.76 14.97
N ASP A 617 0.82 23.14 15.84
CA ASP A 617 1.97 23.71 16.53
C ASP A 617 3.32 23.15 16.04
N ALA A 618 3.36 22.48 14.87
CA ALA A 618 4.59 21.92 14.30
C ALA A 618 5.70 22.98 14.13
N ASP A 619 5.34 24.25 13.88
CA ASP A 619 6.30 25.37 13.84
C ASP A 619 7.03 25.60 15.17
N ALA A 620 6.36 25.33 16.30
CA ALA A 620 6.88 25.58 17.64
C ALA A 620 7.47 24.31 18.28
N ASN A 621 6.89 23.14 17.99
CA ASN A 621 7.29 21.85 18.52
C ASN A 621 7.34 20.77 17.41
N PRO A 622 8.27 20.89 16.43
CA PRO A 622 8.30 19.96 15.31
C PRO A 622 8.90 18.61 15.69
N LEU A 623 8.48 17.56 14.98
CA LEU A 623 9.23 16.31 14.91
C LEU A 623 10.63 16.59 14.33
N GLN A 624 11.67 16.15 15.05
CA GLN A 624 13.06 16.32 14.65
C GLN A 624 13.56 15.09 13.88
N TYR A 625 14.13 15.32 12.70
CA TYR A 625 14.76 14.27 11.88
C TYR A 625 16.30 14.31 11.99
N PRO A 626 16.98 13.16 11.91
CA PRO A 626 16.40 11.82 11.97
C PRO A 626 15.94 11.48 13.40
N TYR A 627 14.95 10.60 13.52
CA TYR A 627 14.50 10.04 14.80
C TYR A 627 14.68 8.51 14.82
N THR A 628 14.52 7.92 16.00
CA THR A 628 14.56 6.46 16.19
C THR A 628 13.15 5.94 16.45
N ALA A 629 12.65 5.06 15.59
CA ALA A 629 11.37 4.37 15.75
C ALA A 629 11.41 3.43 16.96
N PHE A 630 10.24 2.92 17.38
CA PHE A 630 10.12 2.15 18.62
C PHE A 630 10.98 0.87 18.63
N ASP A 631 11.28 0.31 17.44
CA ASP A 631 12.08 -0.91 17.28
C ASP A 631 13.59 -0.65 17.07
N GLY A 632 14.02 0.61 17.11
CA GLY A 632 15.42 1.00 16.92
C GLY A 632 15.79 1.39 15.49
N THR A 633 14.88 1.27 14.52
CA THR A 633 15.10 1.75 13.15
C THR A 633 15.26 3.27 13.13
N VAL A 634 16.27 3.77 12.42
CA VAL A 634 16.49 5.21 12.23
C VAL A 634 15.72 5.68 11.01
N MET A 635 14.84 6.66 11.21
CA MET A 635 13.97 7.24 10.19
C MET A 635 14.44 8.66 9.87
N ASP A 636 14.61 8.97 8.59
CA ASP A 636 14.90 10.33 8.09
C ASP A 636 13.79 10.77 7.13
N LYS A 637 13.73 12.06 6.78
CA LYS A 637 12.72 12.59 5.86
C LYS A 637 12.65 11.76 4.59
N GLN A 638 11.43 11.41 4.17
CA GLN A 638 11.23 10.61 2.96
C GLN A 638 11.57 11.44 1.72
N ARG A 639 12.30 10.87 0.77
CA ARG A 639 12.66 11.50 -0.49
C ARG A 639 12.16 10.68 -1.67
N ALA A 640 11.38 11.29 -2.54
CA ALA A 640 10.99 10.70 -3.83
C ALA A 640 11.44 11.63 -4.95
N GLY A 641 12.49 11.23 -5.67
CA GLY A 641 13.10 12.05 -6.71
C GLY A 641 13.65 13.35 -6.12
N ASP A 642 13.16 14.47 -6.63
CA ASP A 642 13.60 15.79 -6.21
C ASP A 642 12.88 16.28 -4.93
N ARG A 643 11.70 15.71 -4.61
CA ARG A 643 10.91 16.10 -3.44
C ARG A 643 11.37 15.40 -2.17
N VAL A 644 11.44 16.18 -1.09
CA VAL A 644 11.61 15.71 0.29
C VAL A 644 10.33 16.02 1.04
N PHE A 645 9.74 15.01 1.67
CA PHE A 645 8.55 15.15 2.48
C PHE A 645 8.91 15.33 3.96
N ASP A 646 8.22 16.25 4.62
CA ASP A 646 8.37 16.61 6.01
C ASP A 646 6.99 16.63 6.68
N VAL A 647 6.74 15.73 7.64
CA VAL A 647 5.43 15.64 8.31
C VAL A 647 5.00 16.98 8.95
N ASN A 648 5.96 17.82 9.34
CA ASN A 648 5.69 19.12 9.95
C ASN A 648 5.12 20.15 8.95
N VAL A 649 5.23 19.90 7.64
CA VAL A 649 4.81 20.82 6.57
C VAL A 649 3.80 20.15 5.63
N ASP A 650 4.05 18.90 5.27
CA ASP A 650 3.26 18.14 4.29
C ASP A 650 2.19 17.26 4.95
N GLY A 651 2.27 17.03 6.26
CA GLY A 651 1.45 16.04 6.95
C GLY A 651 1.75 14.63 6.44
N VAL A 652 0.75 13.77 6.46
CA VAL A 652 0.82 12.42 5.87
C VAL A 652 0.46 12.52 4.40
N ALA A 653 1.37 13.08 3.60
CA ALA A 653 1.17 13.23 2.15
C ALA A 653 1.12 11.90 1.39
N GLN A 654 1.85 10.89 1.88
CA GLN A 654 1.88 9.53 1.35
C GLN A 654 2.13 8.53 2.48
N TYR A 655 1.79 7.26 2.27
CA TYR A 655 1.71 6.21 3.30
C TYR A 655 3.03 5.96 4.07
N GLY A 656 4.15 6.18 3.40
CA GLY A 656 5.47 6.12 3.98
C GLY A 656 5.70 7.15 5.06
N MET A 657 4.87 8.20 5.21
CA MET A 657 4.92 9.17 6.31
C MET A 657 4.24 8.67 7.60
N ILE A 658 3.54 7.53 7.58
CA ILE A 658 2.86 6.99 8.77
C ILE A 658 3.80 6.80 9.98
N PRO A 659 5.03 6.28 9.84
CA PRO A 659 5.99 6.25 10.96
C PRO A 659 6.29 7.63 11.54
N ASP A 660 6.30 8.68 10.71
CA ASP A 660 6.55 10.06 11.15
C ASP A 660 5.35 10.59 11.92
N TRP A 661 4.13 10.30 11.46
CA TRP A 661 2.89 10.60 12.19
C TRP A 661 2.83 9.89 13.55
N ILE A 662 3.25 8.62 13.64
CA ILE A 662 3.34 7.90 14.93
C ILE A 662 4.41 8.51 15.84
N ALA A 663 5.56 8.92 15.29
CA ALA A 663 6.60 9.58 16.07
C ALA A 663 6.15 10.97 16.56
N ASP A 664 5.45 11.73 15.74
CA ASP A 664 4.86 13.03 16.10
C ASP A 664 3.72 12.86 17.11
N MET A 665 2.91 11.79 17.00
CA MET A 665 1.88 11.42 17.98
C MET A 665 2.46 11.22 19.38
N ARG A 666 3.62 10.56 19.49
CA ARG A 666 4.31 10.40 20.79
C ARG A 666 4.66 11.75 21.42
N ILE A 667 5.05 12.74 20.61
CA ILE A 667 5.36 14.09 21.08
C ILE A 667 4.06 14.82 21.47
N ALA A 668 3.07 14.79 20.59
CA ALA A 668 1.79 15.47 20.75
C ALA A 668 0.99 14.98 21.98
N ALA A 669 1.09 13.68 22.31
CA ALA A 669 0.46 13.09 23.48
C ALA A 669 1.12 13.50 24.81
N GLY A 670 2.28 14.17 24.78
CA GLY A 670 2.95 14.70 25.95
C GLY A 670 3.25 13.61 27.01
N PRO A 671 2.76 13.74 28.25
CA PRO A 671 2.97 12.74 29.30
C PRO A 671 2.46 11.33 28.95
N ASP A 672 1.47 11.22 28.06
CA ASP A 672 0.89 9.94 27.64
C ASP A 672 1.61 9.32 26.44
N GLY A 673 2.63 9.98 25.88
CA GLY A 673 3.32 9.57 24.65
C GLY A 673 3.84 8.14 24.68
N ASP A 674 4.46 7.72 25.77
CA ASP A 674 4.96 6.34 25.88
C ASP A 674 3.82 5.32 26.01
N GLN A 675 2.71 5.71 26.63
CA GLN A 675 1.56 4.83 26.86
C GLN A 675 0.78 4.59 25.56
N ILE A 676 0.55 5.62 24.74
CA ILE A 676 -0.12 5.44 23.44
C ILE A 676 0.70 4.58 22.49
N ILE A 677 2.03 4.73 22.49
CA ILE A 677 2.93 3.88 21.68
C ILE A 677 2.94 2.43 22.18
N ASP A 678 2.95 2.17 23.49
CA ASP A 678 2.82 0.81 24.02
C ASP A 678 1.48 0.17 23.63
N ASP A 679 0.37 0.91 23.74
CA ASP A 679 -0.96 0.42 23.37
C ASP A 679 -1.05 0.13 21.85
N MET A 680 -0.58 1.04 20.99
CA MET A 680 -0.56 0.83 19.54
C MET A 680 0.37 -0.31 19.10
N SER A 681 1.55 -0.43 19.71
CA SER A 681 2.54 -1.47 19.35
C SER A 681 2.12 -2.88 19.79
N ARG A 682 1.08 -3.01 20.63
CA ARG A 682 0.46 -4.29 20.98
C ARG A 682 -0.75 -4.63 20.10
N GLY A 683 -1.16 -3.71 19.23
CA GLY A 683 -2.32 -3.88 18.34
C GLY A 683 -2.20 -5.11 17.44
N ALA A 684 -1.02 -5.36 16.86
CA ALA A 684 -0.81 -6.52 16.00
C ALA A 684 -1.07 -7.86 16.75
N GLU A 685 -0.57 -8.00 17.98
CA GLU A 685 -0.84 -9.18 18.81
C GLU A 685 -2.32 -9.30 19.17
N ALA A 686 -2.96 -8.20 19.57
CA ALA A 686 -4.37 -8.21 19.95
C ALA A 686 -5.28 -8.60 18.78
N TYR A 687 -5.00 -8.10 17.57
CA TYR A 687 -5.70 -8.48 16.33
C TYR A 687 -5.52 -9.97 16.01
N LEU A 688 -4.31 -10.51 16.15
CA LEU A 688 -4.06 -11.94 15.92
C LEU A 688 -4.80 -12.83 16.91
N GLN A 689 -4.81 -12.49 18.21
CA GLN A 689 -5.55 -13.26 19.20
C GLN A 689 -7.07 -13.19 18.95
N MET A 690 -7.58 -12.04 18.50
CA MET A 690 -8.98 -11.88 18.06
C MET A 690 -9.30 -12.83 16.90
N TRP A 691 -8.46 -12.82 15.86
CA TRP A 691 -8.64 -13.66 14.69
C TRP A 691 -8.52 -15.16 15.00
N GLU A 692 -7.63 -15.54 15.94
CA GLU A 692 -7.51 -16.92 16.43
C GLU A 692 -8.76 -17.41 17.16
N ARG A 693 -9.43 -16.53 17.90
CA ARG A 693 -10.69 -16.86 18.58
C ARG A 693 -11.85 -16.96 17.60
N ALA A 694 -11.88 -16.12 16.57
CA ALA A 694 -12.91 -16.13 15.53
C ALA A 694 -12.96 -17.45 14.73
N ARG A 695 -11.86 -18.21 14.69
CA ARG A 695 -11.75 -19.46 13.92
C ARG A 695 -12.00 -20.73 14.72
N LYS A 696 -12.36 -20.63 16.01
CA LYS A 696 -12.66 -21.75 16.89
C LYS A 696 -14.16 -21.96 17.00
#